data_AF-A0A812SA59-F1
#
_entry.id   AF-A0A812SA59-F1
#
_cell.length_a   1.000
_cell.length_b   1.000
_cell.length_c   1.000
_cell.angle_alpha   90.00
_cell.angle_beta   90.00
_cell.angle_gamma   90.00
#
_symmetry.space_group_name_H-M   'P 1'
#
loop_
_entity.id
_entity.type
_entity.pdbx_description
1 polymer ?
#
loop_
_entity_poly.entity_id
_entity_poly.type
_entity_poly.pdbx_seq_one_letter_code
_entity_poly.pdbx_strand_id
1 'polypeptide(L)'
;MPDLQFTSDQVAEALSRLTAVAGEKGLPATETAGSAEDLPARWQAVVAAAAVSPELDPASLEQLRAIYNFIEAVIISCGAPDSFDVYEACFETLTKVGFGLPGIANKELLLKLLEDVHEVYDVLLSCVETYEWVQPGATGLLRLWMLQVLFAIFGENLTGLMLMELTDNDVAGAVSLISFIVRCDQAPFEMQSAAGQCLVQLTTADSVFLSKTDAGGDDWQNEQIAKLTSMLNRHVNGLIQGIIQFDIVEAFGRCICQHQMSHSRTDIIVKYFLTTIHNCLLYCSANQKKLRQHLATQSTIVQDIMIPYVYNILPALFDNPACGPALIEWQNLKATLQTFVVVTFNINVFRPHLRDSDMIPKICEVPRILTHISMLELLVKMAINVDYPKGPYCDKLTQMLQAAFEQLPPESQVRLQRRMTCEQSMRLPFSRSSVKAVELLSFAFGSPEASPEAAAANKSTKQRKWKNAKNKARRRKKLFSMQASNKNGEEPEADDEQGEESEDDMPPLIPGDEWEAHLGTADEAGVPQKAVCQLSGALMHDPVSTPDGYLFERAALEDWTSQHGSNPLTGAPLAMDEVVDREDIANFIQGYQLQMLSVTQVAPEAIDGAVPEVRAAPDPDVPAPPPTKPVETGPSLLGDLPSLSKNDESQNKRKDKHKIRIESRSVVDCPEDMRCAIDGKVMVNPVLSRYGHHFERKTLEKWFGNCGSVCPITQKPLRLEECQPDNEMKKRIVKFLKGQA
;
A
#
# COMPACT_ATOMS: atom_id res chain seq x y z
N MET A 1 -16.69 0.88 18.88
CA MET A 1 -17.12 -0.31 18.12
C MET A 1 -18.53 -0.77 18.54
N PRO A 2 -19.62 -0.23 17.97
CA PRO A 2 -20.97 -0.78 18.13
C PRO A 2 -21.16 -2.23 17.63
N ASP A 3 -20.49 -2.70 16.57
CA ASP A 3 -20.68 -4.05 16.03
C ASP A 3 -19.96 -5.15 16.87
N LEU A 4 -19.28 -4.77 17.96
CA LEU A 4 -18.48 -5.64 18.85
C LEU A 4 -18.97 -5.61 20.31
N GLN A 5 -20.29 -5.51 20.53
CA GLN A 5 -20.90 -5.60 21.85
C GLN A 5 -21.53 -6.98 22.07
N PHE A 6 -21.03 -7.71 23.07
CA PHE A 6 -21.60 -9.00 23.51
C PHE A 6 -22.41 -8.82 24.80
N THR A 7 -23.56 -9.48 24.89
CA THR A 7 -24.37 -9.48 26.11
C THR A 7 -23.79 -10.40 27.18
N SER A 8 -24.09 -10.15 28.45
CA SER A 8 -23.67 -11.03 29.57
C SER A 8 -24.03 -12.50 29.31
N ASP A 9 -25.19 -12.75 28.72
CA ASP A 9 -25.68 -14.09 28.40
C ASP A 9 -24.83 -14.78 27.32
N GLN A 10 -24.37 -14.05 26.29
CA GLN A 10 -23.47 -14.58 25.25
C GLN A 10 -22.08 -14.93 25.81
N VAL A 11 -21.61 -14.23 26.85
CA VAL A 11 -20.37 -14.57 27.56
C VAL A 11 -20.58 -15.80 28.44
N ALA A 12 -21.71 -15.88 29.16
CA ALA A 12 -22.08 -17.04 29.97
C ALA A 12 -22.26 -18.32 29.12
N GLU A 13 -22.82 -18.18 27.91
CA GLU A 13 -22.92 -19.25 26.91
C GLU A 13 -21.52 -19.72 26.45
N ALA A 14 -20.59 -18.80 26.16
CA ALA A 14 -19.22 -19.15 25.77
C ALA A 14 -18.44 -19.84 26.90
N LEU A 15 -18.55 -19.36 28.14
CA LEU A 15 -17.99 -20.03 29.33
C LEU A 15 -18.55 -21.45 29.50
N SER A 16 -19.84 -21.65 29.19
CA SER A 16 -20.50 -22.96 29.23
C SER A 16 -20.01 -23.87 28.09
N ARG A 17 -19.86 -23.35 26.86
CA ARG A 17 -19.25 -24.04 25.72
C ARG A 17 -17.82 -24.49 26.06
N LEU A 18 -16.99 -23.60 26.58
CA LEU A 18 -15.62 -23.88 26.97
C LEU A 18 -15.54 -24.97 28.04
N THR A 19 -16.38 -24.90 29.08
CA THR A 19 -16.45 -25.93 30.12
C THR A 19 -16.81 -27.31 29.55
N ALA A 20 -17.77 -27.37 28.63
CA ALA A 20 -18.15 -28.63 27.97
C ALA A 20 -17.00 -29.20 27.10
N VAL A 21 -16.41 -28.38 26.22
CA VAL A 21 -15.32 -28.80 25.32
C VAL A 21 -14.07 -29.21 26.10
N ALA A 22 -13.71 -28.47 27.16
CA ALA A 22 -12.60 -28.83 28.02
C ALA A 22 -12.88 -30.15 28.77
N GLY A 23 -14.10 -30.32 29.30
CA GLY A 23 -14.54 -31.55 29.98
C GLY A 23 -14.51 -32.79 29.09
N GLU A 24 -14.96 -32.69 27.83
CA GLU A 24 -14.88 -33.78 26.84
C GLU A 24 -13.42 -34.21 26.53
N LYS A 25 -12.46 -33.29 26.68
CA LYS A 25 -11.03 -33.51 26.43
C LYS A 25 -10.26 -33.89 27.70
N GLY A 26 -10.88 -33.84 28.88
CA GLY A 26 -10.22 -34.08 30.18
C GLY A 26 -9.40 -32.89 30.70
N LEU A 27 -9.70 -31.68 30.25
CA LEU A 27 -9.02 -30.43 30.61
C LEU A 27 -9.91 -29.54 31.51
N PRO A 28 -9.36 -28.73 32.43
CA PRO A 28 -8.07 -28.87 33.10
C PRO A 28 -8.21 -29.75 34.35
N ALA A 29 -7.55 -30.91 34.40
CA ALA A 29 -7.68 -31.87 35.51
C ALA A 29 -6.77 -31.58 36.74
N THR A 30 -6.39 -30.32 36.97
CA THR A 30 -5.44 -29.91 38.01
C THR A 30 -6.13 -29.26 39.22
N GLU A 31 -5.78 -29.70 40.43
CA GLU A 31 -6.38 -29.25 41.71
C GLU A 31 -6.23 -27.74 41.99
N THR A 32 -5.44 -27.02 41.19
CA THR A 32 -5.19 -25.58 41.29
C THR A 32 -6.14 -24.73 40.45
N ALA A 33 -6.87 -25.31 39.49
CA ALA A 33 -7.93 -24.63 38.76
C ALA A 33 -9.27 -24.79 39.50
N GLY A 34 -10.01 -23.69 39.67
CA GLY A 34 -11.32 -23.72 40.33
C GLY A 34 -12.35 -24.56 39.57
N SER A 35 -13.34 -25.10 40.28
CA SER A 35 -14.44 -25.90 39.73
C SER A 35 -15.11 -25.21 38.54
N ALA A 36 -15.02 -25.83 37.37
CA ALA A 36 -15.57 -25.28 36.11
C ALA A 36 -17.09 -25.06 36.16
N GLU A 37 -17.79 -25.79 37.04
CA GLU A 37 -19.22 -25.64 37.32
C GLU A 37 -19.60 -24.22 37.80
N ASP A 38 -18.67 -23.44 38.36
CA ASP A 38 -18.93 -22.09 38.87
C ASP A 38 -18.82 -20.97 37.82
N LEU A 39 -18.15 -21.19 36.68
CA LEU A 39 -17.64 -20.09 35.83
C LEU A 39 -18.72 -19.10 35.35
N PRO A 40 -19.92 -19.52 34.89
CA PRO A 40 -20.99 -18.59 34.54
C PRO A 40 -21.53 -17.81 35.75
N ALA A 41 -21.55 -18.40 36.95
CA ALA A 41 -21.99 -17.73 38.16
C ALA A 41 -20.97 -16.69 38.65
N ARG A 42 -19.66 -16.99 38.52
CA ARG A 42 -18.58 -16.03 38.76
C ARG A 42 -18.68 -14.83 37.81
N TRP A 43 -18.93 -15.08 36.53
CA TRP A 43 -19.13 -14.02 35.54
C TRP A 43 -20.33 -13.12 35.89
N GLN A 44 -21.50 -13.69 36.23
CA GLN A 44 -22.66 -12.89 36.60
C GLN A 44 -22.42 -12.05 37.87
N ALA A 45 -21.58 -12.51 38.82
CA ALA A 45 -21.16 -11.70 39.96
C ALA A 45 -20.28 -10.50 39.54
N VAL A 46 -19.32 -10.70 38.63
CA VAL A 46 -18.49 -9.62 38.07
C VAL A 46 -19.34 -8.59 37.32
N VAL A 47 -20.29 -9.02 36.49
CA VAL A 47 -21.20 -8.13 35.76
C VAL A 47 -22.12 -7.35 36.71
N ALA A 48 -22.62 -8.00 37.77
CA ALA A 48 -23.43 -7.33 38.78
C ALA A 48 -22.66 -6.23 39.53
N ALA A 49 -21.37 -6.44 39.80
CA ALA A 49 -20.50 -5.41 40.39
C ALA A 49 -20.19 -4.27 39.41
N ALA A 50 -19.85 -4.61 38.16
CA ALA A 50 -19.56 -3.65 37.09
C ALA A 50 -20.77 -2.73 36.76
N ALA A 51 -21.99 -3.25 36.92
CA ALA A 51 -23.22 -2.47 36.78
C ALA A 51 -23.45 -1.45 37.91
N VAL A 52 -22.71 -1.54 39.02
CA VAL A 52 -22.79 -0.63 40.18
C VAL A 52 -21.60 0.33 40.22
N SER A 53 -20.43 -0.10 39.76
CA SER A 53 -19.18 0.70 39.75
C SER A 53 -18.33 0.40 38.50
N PRO A 54 -17.79 1.41 37.80
CA PRO A 54 -16.86 1.20 36.68
C PRO A 54 -15.50 0.64 37.15
N GLU A 55 -15.14 0.83 38.42
CA GLU A 55 -14.02 0.15 39.06
C GLU A 55 -14.54 -1.07 39.82
N LEU A 56 -14.04 -2.26 39.45
CA LEU A 56 -14.37 -3.52 40.14
C LEU A 56 -13.78 -3.52 41.55
N ASP A 57 -14.57 -3.99 42.52
CA ASP A 57 -14.06 -4.27 43.85
C ASP A 57 -13.05 -5.44 43.86
N PRO A 58 -12.19 -5.58 44.88
CA PRO A 58 -11.16 -6.62 44.90
C PRO A 58 -11.68 -8.05 44.83
N ALA A 59 -12.89 -8.35 45.33
CA ALA A 59 -13.46 -9.69 45.29
C ALA A 59 -14.03 -10.02 43.90
N SER A 60 -14.70 -9.06 43.25
CA SER A 60 -15.11 -9.21 41.85
C SER A 60 -13.90 -9.32 40.91
N LEU A 61 -12.82 -8.59 41.18
CA LEU A 61 -11.57 -8.70 40.44
C LEU A 61 -10.88 -10.07 40.67
N GLU A 62 -11.02 -10.68 41.85
CA GLU A 62 -10.60 -12.06 42.11
C GLU A 62 -11.45 -13.09 41.33
N GLN A 63 -12.78 -12.89 41.21
CA GLN A 63 -13.62 -13.74 40.35
C GLN A 63 -13.23 -13.65 38.87
N LEU A 64 -12.91 -12.45 38.38
CA LEU A 64 -12.44 -12.23 37.01
C LEU A 64 -11.09 -12.90 36.76
N ARG A 65 -10.15 -12.81 37.72
CA ARG A 65 -8.89 -13.58 37.68
C ARG A 65 -9.15 -15.09 37.64
N ALA A 66 -10.08 -15.61 38.43
CA ALA A 66 -10.40 -17.04 38.43
C ALA A 66 -10.92 -17.54 37.07
N ILE A 67 -11.68 -16.71 36.34
CA ILE A 67 -12.11 -17.01 34.96
C ILE A 67 -10.90 -17.05 34.01
N TYR A 68 -10.03 -16.03 34.04
CA TYR A 68 -8.87 -15.99 33.16
C TYR A 68 -7.87 -17.12 33.44
N ASN A 69 -7.53 -17.39 34.71
CA ASN A 69 -6.65 -18.49 35.10
C ASN A 69 -7.18 -19.87 34.63
N PHE A 70 -8.51 -20.06 34.55
CA PHE A 70 -9.09 -21.29 34.01
C PHE A 70 -8.86 -21.40 32.49
N ILE A 71 -9.08 -20.30 31.75
CA ILE A 71 -8.87 -20.28 30.29
C ILE A 71 -7.38 -20.51 29.96
N GLU A 72 -6.49 -19.82 30.67
CA GLU A 72 -5.03 -20.01 30.63
C GLU A 72 -4.67 -21.50 30.85
N ALA A 73 -5.18 -22.10 31.94
CA ALA A 73 -4.93 -23.50 32.26
C ALA A 73 -5.43 -24.46 31.16
N VAL A 74 -6.55 -24.19 30.49
CA VAL A 74 -7.04 -25.00 29.37
C VAL A 74 -6.14 -24.83 28.14
N ILE A 75 -5.73 -23.60 27.77
CA ILE A 75 -4.84 -23.33 26.63
C ILE A 75 -3.51 -24.07 26.80
N ILE A 76 -2.89 -23.95 27.99
CA ILE A 76 -1.60 -24.58 28.31
C ILE A 76 -1.74 -26.11 28.40
N SER A 77 -2.78 -26.62 29.07
CA SER A 77 -2.96 -28.07 29.26
C SER A 77 -3.39 -28.80 27.98
N CYS A 78 -3.93 -28.10 26.99
CA CYS A 78 -4.31 -28.68 25.71
C CYS A 78 -3.11 -29.27 24.97
N GLY A 79 -2.03 -28.48 24.81
CA GLY A 79 -0.72 -28.90 24.26
C GLY A 79 -0.69 -29.44 22.81
N ALA A 80 -1.84 -29.73 22.21
CA ALA A 80 -1.99 -30.37 20.90
C ALA A 80 -2.45 -29.33 19.87
N PRO A 81 -1.58 -28.82 18.99
CA PRO A 81 -1.85 -27.64 18.15
C PRO A 81 -2.89 -27.87 17.03
N ASP A 82 -3.40 -29.09 16.89
CA ASP A 82 -4.49 -29.50 16.00
C ASP A 82 -5.88 -29.53 16.69
N SER A 83 -5.94 -29.34 18.02
CA SER A 83 -7.19 -29.26 18.79
C SER A 83 -7.86 -27.89 18.67
N PHE A 84 -8.13 -27.46 17.44
CA PHE A 84 -8.70 -26.14 17.12
C PHE A 84 -10.08 -25.91 17.76
N ASP A 85 -10.83 -26.96 18.06
CA ASP A 85 -12.11 -26.90 18.77
C ASP A 85 -11.98 -26.40 20.22
N VAL A 86 -10.92 -26.81 20.91
CA VAL A 86 -10.56 -26.31 22.26
C VAL A 86 -10.14 -24.85 22.17
N TYR A 87 -9.19 -24.55 21.27
CA TYR A 87 -8.65 -23.19 21.15
C TYR A 87 -9.70 -22.19 20.66
N GLU A 88 -10.60 -22.57 19.75
CA GLU A 88 -11.70 -21.69 19.31
C GLU A 88 -12.59 -21.32 20.50
N ALA A 89 -12.99 -22.29 21.33
CA ALA A 89 -13.78 -22.01 22.54
C ALA A 89 -13.03 -21.13 23.56
N CYS A 90 -11.71 -21.31 23.71
CA CYS A 90 -10.87 -20.44 24.54
C CYS A 90 -10.86 -18.99 24.01
N PHE A 91 -10.48 -18.76 22.76
CA PHE A 91 -10.34 -17.42 22.19
C PHE A 91 -11.69 -16.71 21.96
N GLU A 92 -12.76 -17.45 21.63
CA GLU A 92 -14.14 -16.93 21.64
C GLU A 92 -14.50 -16.38 23.04
N THR A 93 -14.22 -17.15 24.09
CA THR A 93 -14.49 -16.76 25.48
C THR A 93 -13.67 -15.53 25.86
N LEU A 94 -12.36 -15.50 25.57
CA LEU A 94 -11.49 -14.34 25.83
C LEU A 94 -11.99 -13.07 25.12
N THR A 95 -12.42 -13.19 23.87
CA THR A 95 -12.99 -12.07 23.09
C THR A 95 -14.27 -11.57 23.76
N LYS A 96 -15.21 -12.47 24.07
CA LYS A 96 -16.50 -12.14 24.66
C LYS A 96 -16.38 -11.53 26.06
N VAL A 97 -15.48 -12.03 26.91
CA VAL A 97 -15.15 -11.43 28.22
C VAL A 97 -14.47 -10.06 28.05
N GLY A 98 -13.54 -9.93 27.11
CA GLY A 98 -12.80 -8.69 26.85
C GLY A 98 -13.69 -7.53 26.41
N PHE A 99 -14.63 -7.77 25.49
CA PHE A 99 -15.59 -6.77 25.02
C PHE A 99 -16.82 -6.62 25.93
N GLY A 100 -17.26 -7.69 26.60
CA GLY A 100 -18.42 -7.67 27.50
C GLY A 100 -18.21 -6.92 28.82
N LEU A 101 -16.95 -6.57 29.16
CA LEU A 101 -16.59 -5.89 30.40
C LEU A 101 -15.59 -4.75 30.14
N PRO A 102 -16.05 -3.53 29.83
CA PRO A 102 -15.17 -2.39 29.56
C PRO A 102 -14.52 -1.87 30.84
N GLY A 103 -13.20 -2.04 30.98
CA GLY A 103 -12.42 -1.48 32.09
C GLY A 103 -10.92 -1.74 31.96
N ILE A 104 -10.10 -0.87 32.57
CA ILE A 104 -8.63 -0.96 32.51
C ILE A 104 -8.15 -2.29 33.11
N ALA A 105 -8.62 -2.64 34.31
CA ALA A 105 -8.27 -3.89 34.97
C ALA A 105 -8.65 -5.15 34.16
N ASN A 106 -9.71 -5.11 33.34
CA ASN A 106 -10.04 -6.24 32.45
C ASN A 106 -9.01 -6.37 31.33
N LYS A 107 -8.60 -5.25 30.72
CA LYS A 107 -7.56 -5.21 29.68
C LYS A 107 -6.19 -5.63 30.20
N GLU A 108 -5.81 -5.22 31.41
CA GLU A 108 -4.55 -5.63 32.06
C GLU A 108 -4.51 -7.15 32.30
N LEU A 109 -5.61 -7.74 32.78
CA LEU A 109 -5.71 -9.19 32.97
C LEU A 109 -5.68 -9.97 31.65
N LEU A 110 -6.37 -9.46 30.63
CA LEU A 110 -6.43 -10.06 29.30
C LEU A 110 -5.08 -9.99 28.57
N LEU A 111 -4.36 -8.87 28.71
CA LEU A 111 -3.00 -8.71 28.21
C LEU A 111 -2.04 -9.67 28.91
N LYS A 112 -2.07 -9.73 30.26
CA LYS A 112 -1.23 -10.66 31.01
C LYS A 112 -1.47 -12.12 30.59
N LEU A 113 -2.72 -12.53 30.39
CA LEU A 113 -3.02 -13.87 29.92
C LEU A 113 -2.40 -14.15 28.53
N LEU A 114 -2.42 -13.18 27.61
CA LEU A 114 -1.71 -13.34 26.33
C LEU A 114 -0.19 -13.44 26.50
N GLU A 115 0.41 -12.68 27.42
CA GLU A 115 1.82 -12.82 27.77
C GLU A 115 2.14 -14.21 28.35
N ASP A 116 1.28 -14.75 29.22
CA ASP A 116 1.44 -16.07 29.84
C ASP A 116 1.28 -17.22 28.82
N VAL A 117 0.50 -17.05 27.73
CA VAL A 117 0.26 -18.09 26.70
C VAL A 117 0.93 -17.83 25.34
N HIS A 118 1.83 -16.84 25.23
CA HIS A 118 2.35 -16.37 23.94
C HIS A 118 2.98 -17.47 23.06
N GLU A 119 3.75 -18.41 23.64
CA GLU A 119 4.33 -19.55 22.90
C GLU A 119 3.26 -20.39 22.17
N VAL A 120 2.08 -20.55 22.79
CA VAL A 120 0.95 -21.28 22.19
C VAL A 120 0.25 -20.41 21.14
N TYR A 121 0.12 -19.11 21.39
CA TYR A 121 -0.47 -18.15 20.44
C TYR A 121 0.31 -18.12 19.12
N ASP A 122 1.64 -18.03 19.17
CA ASP A 122 2.51 -17.97 17.97
C ASP A 122 2.51 -19.28 17.18
N VAL A 123 2.56 -20.42 17.89
CA VAL A 123 2.44 -21.75 17.28
C VAL A 123 1.09 -21.91 16.57
N LEU A 124 -0.01 -21.49 17.20
CA LEU A 124 -1.33 -21.50 16.56
C LEU A 124 -1.39 -20.57 15.35
N LEU A 125 -0.87 -19.34 15.46
CA LEU A 125 -0.92 -18.37 14.37
C LEU A 125 -0.19 -18.86 13.11
N SER A 126 0.94 -19.55 13.30
CA SER A 126 1.71 -20.21 12.24
C SER A 126 1.02 -21.47 11.69
N CYS A 127 0.46 -22.32 12.56
CA CYS A 127 -0.24 -23.53 12.15
C CYS A 127 -1.53 -23.21 11.37
N VAL A 128 -2.34 -22.28 11.85
CA VAL A 128 -3.68 -21.98 11.32
C VAL A 128 -3.65 -21.60 9.84
N GLU A 129 -2.69 -20.80 9.39
CA GLU A 129 -2.55 -20.48 7.95
C GLU A 129 -2.19 -21.71 7.11
N THR A 130 -1.40 -22.63 7.66
CA THR A 130 -1.03 -23.89 6.99
C THR A 130 -2.23 -24.84 6.90
N TYR A 131 -3.00 -24.98 7.98
CA TYR A 131 -4.18 -25.86 7.99
C TYR A 131 -5.32 -25.34 7.12
N GLU A 132 -5.62 -24.03 7.14
CA GLU A 132 -6.61 -23.42 6.22
C GLU A 132 -6.21 -23.57 4.74
N TRP A 133 -4.91 -23.59 4.42
CA TRP A 133 -4.44 -23.81 3.05
C TRP A 133 -4.58 -25.28 2.60
N VAL A 134 -4.42 -26.24 3.52
CA VAL A 134 -4.58 -27.68 3.25
C VAL A 134 -6.06 -28.10 3.23
N GLN A 135 -6.86 -27.54 4.14
CA GLN A 135 -8.28 -27.82 4.31
C GLN A 135 -9.01 -26.53 4.76
N PRO A 136 -9.59 -25.76 3.81
CA PRO A 136 -10.34 -24.55 4.14
C PRO A 136 -11.49 -24.81 5.13
N GLY A 137 -11.57 -23.98 6.16
CA GLY A 137 -12.52 -24.09 7.27
C GLY A 137 -12.12 -25.06 8.39
N ALA A 138 -10.93 -25.69 8.33
CA ALA A 138 -10.47 -26.62 9.37
C ALA A 138 -10.27 -25.97 10.75
N THR A 139 -10.05 -24.66 10.80
CA THR A 139 -9.80 -23.89 12.03
C THR A 139 -11.00 -23.04 12.47
N GLY A 140 -12.14 -23.15 11.76
CA GLY A 140 -13.36 -22.40 12.06
C GLY A 140 -13.13 -20.89 12.06
N LEU A 141 -13.44 -20.24 13.17
CA LEU A 141 -13.22 -18.81 13.41
C LEU A 141 -12.02 -18.53 14.32
N LEU A 142 -11.20 -19.53 14.67
CA LEU A 142 -10.07 -19.40 15.60
C LEU A 142 -9.17 -18.18 15.29
N ARG A 143 -8.76 -17.99 14.03
CA ARG A 143 -7.94 -16.83 13.64
C ARG A 143 -8.64 -15.49 13.86
N LEU A 144 -9.95 -15.44 13.66
CA LEU A 144 -10.75 -14.24 13.89
C LEU A 144 -10.83 -13.94 15.40
N TRP A 145 -11.13 -14.94 16.23
CA TRP A 145 -11.17 -14.78 17.69
C TRP A 145 -9.80 -14.39 18.27
N MET A 146 -8.71 -15.07 17.88
CA MET A 146 -7.34 -14.73 18.31
C MET A 146 -7.00 -13.25 18.02
N LEU A 147 -7.41 -12.74 16.86
CA LEU A 147 -7.22 -11.33 16.50
C LEU A 147 -8.22 -10.41 17.23
N GLN A 148 -9.45 -10.83 17.47
CA GLN A 148 -10.43 -10.04 18.23
C GLN A 148 -10.03 -9.85 19.71
N VAL A 149 -9.28 -10.79 20.32
CA VAL A 149 -8.71 -10.56 21.66
C VAL A 149 -7.74 -9.37 21.68
N LEU A 150 -6.86 -9.24 20.67
CA LEU A 150 -5.98 -8.07 20.54
C LEU A 150 -6.80 -6.77 20.41
N PHE A 151 -7.90 -6.81 19.64
CA PHE A 151 -8.82 -5.69 19.52
C PHE A 151 -9.58 -5.37 20.83
N ALA A 152 -9.86 -6.35 21.69
CA ALA A 152 -10.41 -6.08 23.02
C ALA A 152 -9.41 -5.33 23.92
N ILE A 153 -8.12 -5.70 23.86
CA ILE A 153 -7.03 -5.04 24.60
C ILE A 153 -6.78 -3.64 24.05
N PHE A 154 -6.41 -3.50 22.77
CA PHE A 154 -5.94 -2.23 22.19
C PHE A 154 -7.07 -1.32 21.67
N GLY A 155 -8.24 -1.88 21.37
CA GLY A 155 -9.38 -1.11 20.86
C GLY A 155 -9.12 -0.50 19.48
N GLU A 156 -9.66 0.69 19.26
CA GLU A 156 -9.51 1.46 18.01
C GLU A 156 -8.10 2.08 17.87
N ASN A 157 -7.24 1.92 18.89
CA ASN A 157 -5.86 2.42 18.93
C ASN A 157 -4.83 1.45 18.34
N LEU A 158 -5.23 0.31 17.75
CA LEU A 158 -4.29 -0.56 17.07
C LEU A 158 -3.61 0.19 15.91
N THR A 159 -2.28 0.28 15.96
CA THR A 159 -1.47 0.97 14.94
C THR A 159 -0.63 0.01 14.12
N GLY A 160 -0.19 0.47 12.94
CA GLY A 160 0.84 -0.22 12.16
C GLY A 160 2.16 -0.40 12.93
N LEU A 161 2.48 0.49 13.88
CA LEU A 161 3.62 0.34 14.78
C LEU A 161 3.41 -0.83 15.76
N MET A 162 2.30 -0.85 16.50
CA MET A 162 1.95 -1.96 17.40
C MET A 162 1.88 -3.31 16.68
N LEU A 163 1.41 -3.34 15.43
CA LEU A 163 1.39 -4.55 14.62
C LEU A 163 2.80 -5.01 14.22
N MET A 164 3.73 -4.08 13.96
CA MET A 164 5.14 -4.41 13.69
C MET A 164 5.89 -4.87 14.96
N GLU A 165 5.54 -4.34 16.14
CA GLU A 165 6.04 -4.85 17.42
C GLU A 165 5.51 -6.28 17.69
N LEU A 166 4.22 -6.52 17.44
CA LEU A 166 3.58 -7.83 17.60
C LEU A 166 4.16 -8.92 16.68
N THR A 167 4.63 -8.57 15.48
CA THR A 167 5.17 -9.56 14.51
C THR A 167 6.71 -9.67 14.50
N ASP A 168 7.40 -9.21 15.54
CA ASP A 168 8.87 -9.06 15.60
C ASP A 168 9.46 -8.44 14.32
N ASN A 169 8.82 -7.36 13.87
CA ASN A 169 9.14 -6.62 12.66
C ASN A 169 9.00 -7.42 11.34
N ASP A 170 8.32 -8.58 11.32
CA ASP A 170 7.95 -9.23 10.08
C ASP A 170 6.77 -8.54 9.40
N VAL A 171 7.11 -7.77 8.36
CA VAL A 171 6.17 -7.12 7.44
C VAL A 171 5.29 -8.14 6.70
N ALA A 172 5.78 -9.35 6.43
CA ALA A 172 4.99 -10.36 5.72
C ALA A 172 3.87 -10.91 6.61
N GLY A 173 4.19 -11.31 7.85
CA GLY A 173 3.23 -11.66 8.89
C GLY A 173 2.19 -10.55 9.13
N ALA A 174 2.64 -9.31 9.35
CA ALA A 174 1.76 -8.15 9.55
C ALA A 174 0.74 -7.98 8.41
N VAL A 175 1.19 -8.10 7.15
CA VAL A 175 0.30 -7.99 5.98
C VAL A 175 -0.59 -9.22 5.80
N SER A 176 -0.16 -10.43 6.17
CA SER A 176 -1.05 -11.60 6.17
C SER A 176 -2.18 -11.46 7.19
N LEU A 177 -1.89 -10.96 8.40
CA LEU A 177 -2.89 -10.71 9.45
C LEU A 177 -3.90 -9.65 9.02
N ILE A 178 -3.45 -8.52 8.48
CA ILE A 178 -4.35 -7.50 7.88
C ILE A 178 -5.17 -8.10 6.74
N SER A 179 -4.54 -8.83 5.82
CA SER A 179 -5.23 -9.47 4.69
C SER A 179 -6.32 -10.43 5.16
N PHE A 180 -6.09 -11.16 6.26
CA PHE A 180 -7.11 -12.03 6.85
C PHE A 180 -8.30 -11.23 7.39
N ILE A 181 -8.07 -10.16 8.16
CA ILE A 181 -9.17 -9.34 8.70
C ILE A 181 -9.98 -8.71 7.56
N VAL A 182 -9.30 -8.06 6.60
CA VAL A 182 -9.96 -7.35 5.49
C VAL A 182 -10.70 -8.31 4.55
N ARG A 183 -10.25 -9.56 4.37
CA ARG A 183 -10.94 -10.54 3.52
C ARG A 183 -12.08 -11.30 4.23
N CYS A 184 -12.17 -11.24 5.55
CA CYS A 184 -13.10 -12.04 6.35
C CYS A 184 -14.50 -11.41 6.40
N ASP A 185 -15.49 -12.13 5.90
CA ASP A 185 -16.90 -11.70 5.85
C ASP A 185 -17.56 -11.60 7.24
N GLN A 186 -17.07 -12.37 8.21
CA GLN A 186 -17.50 -12.36 9.60
C GLN A 186 -16.71 -11.39 10.48
N ALA A 187 -15.72 -10.66 9.94
CA ALA A 187 -15.03 -9.61 10.69
C ALA A 187 -15.93 -8.34 10.81
N PRO A 188 -16.11 -7.79 12.03
CA PRO A 188 -16.84 -6.54 12.24
C PRO A 188 -16.23 -5.36 11.48
N PHE A 189 -17.05 -4.39 11.11
CA PHE A 189 -16.63 -3.28 10.25
C PHE A 189 -15.47 -2.46 10.84
N GLU A 190 -15.50 -2.20 12.14
CA GLU A 190 -14.48 -1.44 12.86
C GLU A 190 -13.14 -2.18 12.87
N MET A 191 -13.17 -3.52 12.89
CA MET A 191 -11.98 -4.37 12.80
C MET A 191 -11.37 -4.28 11.39
N GLN A 192 -12.21 -4.37 10.35
CA GLN A 192 -11.79 -4.20 8.95
C GLN A 192 -11.28 -2.78 8.66
N SER A 193 -11.94 -1.75 9.23
CA SER A 193 -11.57 -0.34 9.16
C SER A 193 -10.20 -0.10 9.79
N ALA A 194 -9.99 -0.58 11.02
CA ALA A 194 -8.70 -0.48 11.70
C ALA A 194 -7.59 -1.26 10.98
N ALA A 195 -7.87 -2.43 10.41
CA ALA A 195 -6.90 -3.18 9.61
C ALA A 195 -6.51 -2.40 8.33
N GLY A 196 -7.46 -1.73 7.68
CA GLY A 196 -7.20 -0.79 6.58
C GLY A 196 -6.35 0.41 7.01
N GLN A 197 -6.63 0.98 8.19
CA GLN A 197 -5.85 2.06 8.77
C GLN A 197 -4.42 1.63 9.12
N CYS A 198 -4.24 0.45 9.71
CA CYS A 198 -2.93 -0.13 9.99
C CYS A 198 -2.11 -0.28 8.71
N LEU A 199 -2.73 -0.73 7.62
CA LEU A 199 -2.02 -0.89 6.34
C LEU A 199 -1.58 0.46 5.75
N VAL A 200 -2.40 1.51 5.90
CA VAL A 200 -1.98 2.89 5.54
C VAL A 200 -0.79 3.32 6.39
N GLN A 201 -0.81 3.08 7.70
CA GLN A 201 0.32 3.40 8.60
C GLN A 201 1.58 2.56 8.29
N LEU A 202 1.45 1.32 7.83
CA LEU A 202 2.58 0.53 7.34
C LEU A 202 3.26 1.17 6.10
N THR A 203 2.58 2.06 5.37
CA THR A 203 3.20 2.85 4.28
C THR A 203 3.94 4.11 4.74
N THR A 204 3.84 4.50 6.02
CA THR A 204 4.54 5.67 6.58
C THR A 204 5.81 5.27 7.34
N ALA A 205 6.73 6.23 7.49
CA ALA A 205 8.03 6.01 8.13
C ALA A 205 7.92 5.66 9.63
N ASP A 206 6.84 6.08 10.28
CA ASP A 206 6.57 5.89 11.71
C ASP A 206 6.49 4.40 12.08
N SER A 207 5.99 3.57 11.16
CA SER A 207 5.94 2.10 11.30
C SER A 207 7.30 1.39 11.17
N VAL A 208 8.37 2.11 10.83
CA VAL A 208 9.70 1.56 10.51
C VAL A 208 10.75 1.97 11.53
N PHE A 209 10.60 3.14 12.15
CA PHE A 209 11.62 3.74 13.02
C PHE A 209 11.26 3.58 14.50
N LEU A 210 11.39 2.34 15.00
CA LEU A 210 11.24 2.00 16.43
C LEU A 210 12.05 2.97 17.32
N SER A 211 11.42 3.45 18.39
CA SER A 211 11.93 4.54 19.21
C SER A 211 12.95 4.11 20.27
N LYS A 212 14.24 4.06 19.88
CA LYS A 212 15.44 4.38 20.72
C LYS A 212 16.73 4.29 19.88
N THR A 213 17.36 5.44 19.61
CA THR A 213 18.79 5.52 19.27
C THR A 213 19.39 6.75 19.93
N ASP A 214 20.29 6.55 20.90
CA ASP A 214 21.03 7.64 21.53
C ASP A 214 21.86 8.41 20.50
N ALA A 215 21.72 9.73 20.46
CA ALA A 215 22.36 10.58 19.46
C ALA A 215 23.80 10.95 19.83
N GLY A 216 24.75 10.87 18.88
CA GLY A 216 26.14 11.22 19.14
C GLY A 216 27.04 11.42 17.91
N GLY A 217 27.28 12.69 17.55
CA GLY A 217 28.34 13.13 16.64
C GLY A 217 27.92 13.35 15.18
N ASP A 218 28.40 14.43 14.55
CA ASP A 218 27.88 14.88 13.24
C ASP A 218 28.15 13.92 12.08
N ASP A 219 29.30 13.24 12.08
CA ASP A 219 29.70 12.29 11.02
C ASP A 219 28.80 11.02 11.00
N TRP A 220 28.07 10.77 12.09
CA TRP A 220 27.08 9.69 12.21
C TRP A 220 25.84 9.93 11.34
N GLN A 221 25.44 11.20 11.15
CA GLN A 221 24.15 11.54 10.54
C GLN A 221 24.02 11.02 9.10
N ASN A 222 25.07 11.13 8.28
CA ASN A 222 25.03 10.67 6.89
C ASN A 222 24.97 9.13 6.77
N GLU A 223 25.71 8.40 7.62
CA GLU A 223 25.61 6.93 7.65
C GLU A 223 24.26 6.47 8.24
N GLN A 224 23.73 7.19 9.23
CA GLN A 224 22.41 6.97 9.79
C GLN A 224 21.30 7.22 8.74
N ILE A 225 21.33 8.33 8.01
CA ILE A 225 20.37 8.63 6.93
C ILE A 225 20.41 7.53 5.85
N ALA A 226 21.60 7.07 5.45
CA ALA A 226 21.73 5.95 4.51
C ALA A 226 21.15 4.63 5.06
N LYS A 227 21.39 4.34 6.36
CA LYS A 227 20.86 3.17 7.07
C LYS A 227 19.34 3.21 7.23
N LEU A 228 18.78 4.34 7.65
CA LEU A 228 17.34 4.59 7.79
C LEU A 228 16.64 4.50 6.42
N THR A 229 17.21 5.13 5.39
CA THR A 229 16.71 5.05 4.00
C THR A 229 16.73 3.61 3.48
N SER A 230 17.78 2.84 3.80
CA SER A 230 17.88 1.41 3.46
C SER A 230 16.82 0.57 4.19
N MET A 231 16.58 0.86 5.48
CA MET A 231 15.58 0.18 6.29
C MET A 231 14.14 0.46 5.82
N LEU A 232 13.83 1.72 5.52
CA LEU A 232 12.56 2.14 4.91
C LEU A 232 12.37 1.48 3.53
N ASN A 233 13.39 1.48 2.67
CA ASN A 233 13.32 0.75 1.40
C ASN A 233 13.12 -0.76 1.60
N ARG A 234 13.72 -1.39 2.62
CA ARG A 234 13.52 -2.81 2.93
C ARG A 234 12.08 -3.08 3.35
N HIS A 235 11.58 -2.33 4.33
CA HIS A 235 10.20 -2.41 4.85
C HIS A 235 9.18 -2.25 3.73
N VAL A 236 9.23 -1.14 3.01
CA VAL A 236 8.28 -0.79 1.95
C VAL A 236 8.33 -1.78 0.77
N ASN A 237 9.50 -2.30 0.42
CA ASN A 237 9.59 -3.36 -0.59
C ASN A 237 9.05 -4.71 -0.08
N GLY A 238 9.15 -5.00 1.23
CA GLY A 238 8.50 -6.15 1.89
C GLY A 238 6.98 -6.02 1.92
N LEU A 239 6.47 -4.84 2.30
CA LEU A 239 5.05 -4.50 2.30
C LEU A 239 4.42 -4.70 0.91
N ILE A 240 5.07 -4.23 -0.16
CA ILE A 240 4.60 -4.46 -1.53
C ILE A 240 4.64 -5.96 -1.90
N GLN A 241 5.59 -6.74 -1.37
CA GLN A 241 5.58 -8.20 -1.58
C GLN A 241 4.42 -8.86 -0.85
N GLY A 242 4.16 -8.49 0.41
CA GLY A 242 2.98 -8.95 1.16
C GLY A 242 1.67 -8.60 0.47
N ILE A 243 1.52 -7.37 -0.03
CA ILE A 243 0.31 -6.90 -0.74
C ILE A 243 0.00 -7.78 -1.97
N ILE A 244 1.03 -8.22 -2.70
CA ILE A 244 0.90 -9.07 -3.88
C ILE A 244 0.82 -10.57 -3.51
N GLN A 245 1.41 -10.99 -2.39
CA GLN A 245 1.46 -12.39 -1.95
C GLN A 245 0.17 -12.82 -1.25
N PHE A 246 -0.48 -11.91 -0.52
CA PHE A 246 -1.69 -12.16 0.26
C PHE A 246 -2.93 -11.49 -0.35
N ASP A 247 -2.92 -11.25 -1.67
CA ASP A 247 -4.02 -10.71 -2.49
C ASP A 247 -4.80 -9.55 -1.80
N ILE A 248 -4.06 -8.59 -1.23
CA ILE A 248 -4.62 -7.47 -0.46
C ILE A 248 -5.60 -6.63 -1.29
N VAL A 249 -5.33 -6.49 -2.59
CA VAL A 249 -6.17 -5.72 -3.52
C VAL A 249 -7.55 -6.37 -3.64
N GLU A 250 -7.61 -7.68 -3.82
CA GLU A 250 -8.83 -8.47 -3.89
C GLU A 250 -9.53 -8.58 -2.53
N ALA A 251 -8.77 -8.60 -1.42
CA ALA A 251 -9.32 -8.51 -0.07
C ALA A 251 -10.09 -7.19 0.14
N PHE A 252 -9.50 -6.03 -0.21
CA PHE A 252 -10.21 -4.75 -0.20
C PHE A 252 -11.42 -4.76 -1.15
N GLY A 253 -11.29 -5.34 -2.34
CA GLY A 253 -12.41 -5.46 -3.27
C GLY A 253 -13.61 -6.19 -2.66
N ARG A 254 -13.38 -7.32 -1.97
CA ARG A 254 -14.42 -8.06 -1.25
C ARG A 254 -15.01 -7.25 -0.10
N CYS A 255 -14.18 -6.59 0.71
CA CYS A 255 -14.62 -5.73 1.81
C CYS A 255 -15.50 -4.56 1.34
N ILE A 256 -15.14 -3.93 0.21
CA ILE A 256 -15.95 -2.88 -0.42
C ILE A 256 -17.30 -3.44 -0.89
N CYS A 257 -17.32 -4.62 -1.53
CA CYS A 257 -18.58 -5.27 -1.93
C CYS A 257 -19.43 -5.74 -0.74
N GLN A 258 -18.83 -6.09 0.40
CA GLN A 258 -19.53 -6.45 1.64
C GLN A 258 -20.32 -5.26 2.21
N HIS A 259 -19.70 -4.07 2.24
CA HIS A 259 -20.31 -2.87 2.83
C HIS A 259 -21.03 -1.95 1.84
N GLN A 260 -21.15 -2.34 0.56
CA GLN A 260 -21.70 -1.52 -0.54
C GLN A 260 -23.10 -0.90 -0.29
N MET A 261 -23.89 -1.48 0.62
CA MET A 261 -25.20 -0.96 1.03
C MET A 261 -25.11 0.25 1.98
N SER A 262 -23.92 0.61 2.44
CA SER A 262 -23.64 1.72 3.35
C SER A 262 -22.51 2.58 2.77
N HIS A 263 -22.86 3.77 2.27
CA HIS A 263 -21.88 4.71 1.71
C HIS A 263 -20.83 5.12 2.75
N SER A 264 -21.22 5.40 3.99
CA SER A 264 -20.28 5.80 5.05
C SER A 264 -19.27 4.70 5.40
N ARG A 265 -19.67 3.42 5.41
CA ARG A 265 -18.74 2.29 5.58
C ARG A 265 -17.86 2.09 4.33
N THR A 266 -18.46 2.17 3.15
CA THR A 266 -17.77 2.00 1.85
C THR A 266 -16.66 3.05 1.65
N ASP A 267 -16.97 4.33 1.86
CA ASP A 267 -16.04 5.45 1.66
C ASP A 267 -14.79 5.33 2.53
N ILE A 268 -14.93 4.85 3.77
CA ILE A 268 -13.84 4.62 4.70
C ILE A 268 -12.88 3.53 4.17
N ILE A 269 -13.41 2.37 3.76
CA ILE A 269 -12.59 1.28 3.22
C ILE A 269 -11.94 1.67 1.89
N VAL A 270 -12.68 2.33 1.00
CA VAL A 270 -12.14 2.86 -0.27
C VAL A 270 -11.01 3.86 0.00
N LYS A 271 -11.16 4.78 0.96
CA LYS A 271 -10.13 5.75 1.35
C LYS A 271 -8.83 5.08 1.84
N TYR A 272 -8.91 4.03 2.66
CA TYR A 272 -7.73 3.28 3.10
C TYR A 272 -7.06 2.52 1.95
N PHE A 273 -7.85 1.86 1.09
CA PHE A 273 -7.35 1.19 -0.11
C PHE A 273 -6.61 2.16 -1.04
N LEU A 274 -7.24 3.30 -1.40
CA LEU A 274 -6.67 4.31 -2.27
C LEU A 274 -5.37 4.88 -1.71
N THR A 275 -5.36 5.26 -0.42
CA THR A 275 -4.15 5.80 0.24
C THR A 275 -3.01 4.78 0.27
N THR A 276 -3.30 3.50 0.56
CA THR A 276 -2.29 2.43 0.54
C THR A 276 -1.67 2.29 -0.84
N ILE A 277 -2.50 2.11 -1.89
CA ILE A 277 -2.02 1.93 -3.26
C ILE A 277 -1.30 3.18 -3.78
N HIS A 278 -1.76 4.37 -3.41
CA HIS A 278 -1.11 5.63 -3.75
C HIS A 278 0.31 5.69 -3.19
N ASN A 279 0.49 5.45 -1.89
CA ASN A 279 1.79 5.50 -1.22
C ASN A 279 2.73 4.39 -1.76
N CYS A 280 2.22 3.16 -1.90
CA CYS A 280 2.95 2.02 -2.47
C CYS A 280 3.37 2.19 -3.94
N LEU A 281 2.79 3.14 -4.68
CA LEU A 281 3.12 3.42 -6.08
C LEU A 281 3.88 4.74 -6.29
N LEU A 282 3.90 5.63 -5.30
CA LEU A 282 4.59 6.93 -5.35
C LEU A 282 6.00 6.87 -4.74
N TYR A 283 6.14 6.33 -3.53
CA TYR A 283 7.40 6.40 -2.75
C TYR A 283 8.39 5.24 -2.99
N CYS A 284 8.03 4.31 -3.86
CA CYS A 284 8.57 2.94 -3.80
C CYS A 284 9.44 2.62 -5.02
N SER A 285 10.70 2.27 -4.81
CA SER A 285 11.70 2.15 -5.89
C SER A 285 11.62 0.85 -6.69
N ALA A 286 11.85 -0.31 -6.05
CA ALA A 286 12.12 -1.57 -6.73
C ALA A 286 10.86 -2.41 -7.07
N ASN A 287 9.98 -2.64 -6.09
CA ASN A 287 8.81 -3.51 -6.30
C ASN A 287 7.59 -2.81 -6.91
N GLN A 288 7.58 -1.48 -7.09
CA GLN A 288 6.42 -0.79 -7.69
C GLN A 288 6.08 -1.32 -9.09
N LYS A 289 7.07 -1.70 -9.91
CA LYS A 289 6.85 -2.29 -11.25
C LYS A 289 6.03 -3.59 -11.16
N LYS A 290 6.17 -4.36 -10.08
CA LYS A 290 5.40 -5.60 -9.82
C LYS A 290 3.99 -5.29 -9.35
N LEU A 291 3.80 -4.32 -8.45
CA LEU A 291 2.45 -3.92 -7.99
C LEU A 291 1.63 -3.35 -9.16
N ARG A 292 2.25 -2.51 -9.99
CA ARG A 292 1.70 -2.04 -11.27
C ARG A 292 1.28 -3.19 -12.19
N GLN A 293 2.10 -4.24 -12.30
CA GLN A 293 1.78 -5.42 -13.11
C GLN A 293 0.64 -6.26 -12.49
N HIS A 294 0.66 -6.52 -11.19
CA HIS A 294 -0.38 -7.26 -10.46
C HIS A 294 -1.75 -6.58 -10.62
N LEU A 295 -1.83 -5.27 -10.30
CA LEU A 295 -3.03 -4.45 -10.54
C LEU A 295 -3.51 -4.56 -12.00
N ALA A 296 -2.59 -4.55 -12.97
CA ALA A 296 -2.93 -4.54 -14.39
C ALA A 296 -3.19 -5.93 -15.03
N THR A 297 -2.94 -7.04 -14.34
CA THR A 297 -3.03 -8.39 -14.93
C THR A 297 -3.67 -9.46 -14.04
N GLN A 298 -3.90 -9.18 -12.76
CA GLN A 298 -4.49 -10.10 -11.79
C GLN A 298 -5.71 -9.49 -11.08
N SER A 299 -5.80 -8.15 -11.01
CA SER A 299 -6.93 -7.45 -10.40
C SER A 299 -7.88 -6.83 -11.43
N THR A 300 -9.17 -6.79 -11.11
CA THR A 300 -10.17 -6.00 -11.84
C THR A 300 -10.67 -4.78 -11.06
N ILE A 301 -10.15 -4.51 -9.84
CA ILE A 301 -10.66 -3.48 -8.92
C ILE A 301 -10.81 -2.09 -9.54
N VAL A 302 -9.94 -1.71 -10.48
CA VAL A 302 -9.99 -0.43 -11.19
C VAL A 302 -11.24 -0.33 -12.08
N GLN A 303 -11.64 -1.45 -12.69
CA GLN A 303 -12.74 -1.55 -13.65
C GLN A 303 -14.08 -1.80 -12.94
N ASP A 304 -14.10 -2.77 -12.03
CA ASP A 304 -15.33 -3.30 -11.44
C ASP A 304 -15.76 -2.56 -10.17
N ILE A 305 -14.85 -1.79 -9.55
CA ILE A 305 -15.11 -1.11 -8.27
C ILE A 305 -14.78 0.39 -8.35
N MET A 306 -13.57 0.79 -8.73
CA MET A 306 -13.16 2.21 -8.68
C MET A 306 -13.91 3.09 -9.69
N ILE A 307 -14.15 2.61 -10.92
CA ILE A 307 -14.93 3.35 -11.92
C ILE A 307 -16.42 3.45 -11.50
N PRO A 308 -17.10 2.35 -11.10
CA PRO A 308 -18.45 2.42 -10.52
C PRO A 308 -18.55 3.32 -9.27
N TYR A 309 -17.55 3.30 -8.39
CA TYR A 309 -17.49 4.17 -7.21
C TYR A 309 -17.53 5.65 -7.59
N VAL A 310 -16.78 6.07 -8.63
CA VAL A 310 -16.87 7.43 -9.17
C VAL A 310 -18.26 7.74 -9.70
N TYR A 311 -18.90 6.82 -10.44
CA TYR A 311 -20.27 7.02 -10.90
C TYR A 311 -21.29 7.12 -9.75
N ASN A 312 -21.05 6.46 -8.61
CA ASN A 312 -21.92 6.51 -7.44
C ASN A 312 -21.81 7.82 -6.65
N ILE A 313 -20.62 8.44 -6.58
CA ILE A 313 -20.42 9.73 -5.87
C ILE A 313 -20.74 10.96 -6.75
N LEU A 314 -20.77 10.82 -8.09
CA LEU A 314 -21.06 11.93 -9.00
C LEU A 314 -22.40 12.63 -8.75
N PRO A 315 -23.55 11.95 -8.51
CA PRO A 315 -24.83 12.62 -8.23
C PRO A 315 -24.76 13.61 -7.07
N ALA A 316 -24.18 13.22 -5.93
CA ALA A 316 -24.04 14.10 -4.76
C ALA A 316 -23.23 15.38 -5.06
N LEU A 317 -22.26 15.29 -5.98
CA LEU A 317 -21.46 16.43 -6.46
C LEU A 317 -22.23 17.33 -7.45
N PHE A 318 -23.15 16.77 -8.24
CA PHE A 318 -24.05 17.55 -9.10
C PHE A 318 -25.12 18.27 -8.28
N ASP A 319 -25.66 17.63 -7.24
CA ASP A 319 -26.74 18.16 -6.39
C ASP A 319 -26.24 19.22 -5.39
N ASN A 320 -24.96 19.16 -4.98
CA ASN A 320 -24.36 20.11 -4.01
C ASN A 320 -23.25 20.99 -4.62
N PRO A 321 -23.50 21.75 -5.70
CA PRO A 321 -22.46 22.47 -6.47
C PRO A 321 -21.82 23.66 -5.75
N ALA A 322 -22.27 23.99 -4.54
CA ALA A 322 -21.65 24.97 -3.66
C ALA A 322 -20.56 24.36 -2.75
N CYS A 323 -20.63 23.05 -2.51
CA CYS A 323 -19.81 22.33 -1.55
C CYS A 323 -18.55 21.78 -2.24
N GLY A 324 -17.52 22.62 -2.33
CA GLY A 324 -16.22 22.27 -2.90
C GLY A 324 -15.37 21.39 -1.97
N PRO A 325 -14.09 21.71 -1.69
CA PRO A 325 -13.17 20.87 -0.89
C PRO A 325 -13.64 20.43 0.52
N ALA A 326 -14.69 21.03 1.08
CA ALA A 326 -15.30 20.63 2.34
C ALA A 326 -16.23 19.40 2.23
N LEU A 327 -16.66 19.02 1.03
CA LEU A 327 -17.55 17.87 0.78
C LEU A 327 -16.76 16.56 0.76
N ILE A 328 -17.28 15.49 1.37
CA ILE A 328 -16.53 14.23 1.53
C ILE A 328 -16.40 13.50 0.17
N GLU A 329 -17.45 13.51 -0.65
CA GLU A 329 -17.48 12.99 -2.01
C GLU A 329 -16.45 13.70 -2.91
N TRP A 330 -16.19 14.99 -2.67
CA TRP A 330 -15.16 15.74 -3.40
C TRP A 330 -13.75 15.26 -3.00
N GLN A 331 -13.51 15.06 -1.70
CA GLN A 331 -12.25 14.53 -1.20
C GLN A 331 -12.00 13.10 -1.71
N ASN A 332 -13.04 12.26 -1.72
CA ASN A 332 -13.01 10.89 -2.22
C ASN A 332 -12.76 10.85 -3.75
N LEU A 333 -13.42 11.72 -4.53
CA LEU A 333 -13.15 11.86 -5.96
C LEU A 333 -11.70 12.31 -6.22
N LYS A 334 -11.21 13.29 -5.44
CA LYS A 334 -9.82 13.78 -5.54
C LYS A 334 -8.81 12.66 -5.25
N ALA A 335 -9.00 11.89 -4.17
CA ALA A 335 -8.15 10.75 -3.84
C ALA A 335 -8.19 9.65 -4.92
N THR A 336 -9.38 9.40 -5.49
CA THR A 336 -9.56 8.44 -6.60
C THR A 336 -8.82 8.92 -7.86
N LEU A 337 -8.94 10.19 -8.23
CA LEU A 337 -8.20 10.81 -9.33
C LEU A 337 -6.68 10.79 -9.11
N GLN A 338 -6.20 11.10 -7.89
CA GLN A 338 -4.78 10.97 -7.53
C GLN A 338 -4.28 9.53 -7.76
N THR A 339 -5.08 8.54 -7.40
CA THR A 339 -4.76 7.12 -7.59
C THR A 339 -4.80 6.73 -9.07
N PHE A 340 -5.82 7.14 -9.84
CA PHE A 340 -5.87 6.92 -11.29
C PHE A 340 -4.68 7.55 -12.03
N VAL A 341 -4.26 8.77 -11.69
CA VAL A 341 -3.06 9.41 -12.30
C VAL A 341 -1.83 8.54 -12.07
N VAL A 342 -1.62 8.07 -10.83
CA VAL A 342 -0.46 7.23 -10.50
C VAL A 342 -0.55 5.85 -11.17
N VAL A 343 -1.71 5.20 -11.17
CA VAL A 343 -1.92 3.86 -11.75
C VAL A 343 -1.84 3.87 -13.28
N THR A 344 -2.32 4.91 -13.96
CA THR A 344 -2.24 5.02 -15.43
C THR A 344 -0.84 5.42 -15.94
N PHE A 345 0.01 6.00 -15.09
CA PHE A 345 1.36 6.39 -15.49
C PHE A 345 2.20 5.17 -15.92
N ASN A 346 2.64 5.20 -17.18
CA ASN A 346 3.42 4.15 -17.86
C ASN A 346 2.78 2.73 -17.86
N ILE A 347 1.48 2.62 -17.61
CA ILE A 347 0.71 1.38 -17.82
C ILE A 347 -0.21 1.58 -19.03
N ASN A 348 -0.31 0.57 -19.90
CA ASN A 348 -1.18 0.60 -21.08
C ASN A 348 -2.54 -0.09 -20.85
N VAL A 349 -2.64 -1.07 -19.94
CA VAL A 349 -3.86 -1.90 -19.76
C VAL A 349 -5.06 -1.10 -19.24
N PHE A 350 -4.84 -0.14 -18.34
CA PHE A 350 -5.93 0.71 -17.82
C PHE A 350 -6.37 1.80 -18.80
N ARG A 351 -5.58 2.09 -19.85
CA ARG A 351 -5.86 3.24 -20.73
C ARG A 351 -7.20 3.11 -21.45
N PRO A 352 -7.55 2.00 -22.15
CA PRO A 352 -8.85 1.89 -22.82
C PRO A 352 -10.02 2.07 -21.85
N HIS A 353 -10.00 1.36 -20.72
CA HIS A 353 -11.06 1.38 -19.71
C HIS A 353 -11.38 2.80 -19.19
N LEU A 354 -10.37 3.65 -18.97
CA LEU A 354 -10.54 5.03 -18.50
C LEU A 354 -10.70 6.06 -19.63
N ARG A 355 -10.22 5.76 -20.84
CA ARG A 355 -10.27 6.64 -22.02
C ARG A 355 -11.59 6.55 -22.78
N ASP A 356 -12.11 5.34 -22.90
CA ASP A 356 -13.29 5.01 -23.71
C ASP A 356 -14.58 5.02 -22.87
N SER A 357 -14.44 5.16 -21.54
CA SER A 357 -15.49 5.50 -20.59
C SER A 357 -15.84 7.00 -20.62
N ASP A 358 -17.11 7.33 -20.42
CA ASP A 358 -17.59 8.72 -20.29
C ASP A 358 -17.35 9.35 -18.90
N MET A 359 -16.66 8.63 -18.00
CA MET A 359 -16.35 9.08 -16.64
C MET A 359 -15.56 10.39 -16.64
N ILE A 360 -14.48 10.52 -17.42
CA ILE A 360 -13.67 11.75 -17.42
C ILE A 360 -14.48 12.97 -17.93
N PRO A 361 -15.23 12.89 -19.04
CA PRO A 361 -16.19 13.93 -19.43
C PRO A 361 -17.19 14.29 -18.33
N LYS A 362 -17.83 13.31 -17.69
CA LYS A 362 -18.82 13.56 -16.62
C LYS A 362 -18.22 14.21 -15.39
N ILE A 363 -17.00 13.81 -14.99
CA ILE A 363 -16.25 14.50 -13.93
C ILE A 363 -16.07 15.96 -14.33
N CYS A 364 -15.63 16.26 -15.57
CA CYS A 364 -15.46 17.63 -16.05
C CYS A 364 -16.78 18.44 -16.14
N GLU A 365 -17.95 17.80 -16.13
CA GLU A 365 -19.28 18.45 -16.14
C GLU A 365 -19.77 18.84 -14.74
N VAL A 366 -19.18 18.33 -13.66
CA VAL A 366 -19.54 18.68 -12.27
C VAL A 366 -19.34 20.20 -12.07
N PRO A 367 -20.35 20.95 -11.58
CA PRO A 367 -20.23 22.40 -11.44
C PRO A 367 -19.06 22.81 -10.54
N ARG A 368 -18.34 23.86 -10.94
CA ARG A 368 -17.13 24.40 -10.28
C ARG A 368 -15.95 23.44 -10.15
N ILE A 369 -16.02 22.18 -10.61
CA ILE A 369 -14.93 21.23 -10.40
C ILE A 369 -13.60 21.67 -11.02
N LEU A 370 -13.66 22.28 -12.21
CA LEU A 370 -12.50 22.72 -12.96
C LEU A 370 -11.96 24.10 -12.51
N THR A 371 -12.69 24.86 -11.69
CA THR A 371 -12.19 26.13 -11.13
C THR A 371 -11.15 25.90 -10.02
N HIS A 372 -11.08 24.69 -9.47
CA HIS A 372 -10.07 24.30 -8.49
C HIS A 372 -8.84 23.72 -9.19
N ILE A 373 -7.72 24.45 -9.20
CA ILE A 373 -6.43 24.09 -9.83
C ILE A 373 -6.03 22.62 -9.56
N SER A 374 -6.22 22.14 -8.32
CA SER A 374 -5.81 20.78 -7.94
C SER A 374 -6.64 19.67 -8.61
N MET A 375 -7.88 19.93 -9.04
CA MET A 375 -8.67 18.98 -9.82
C MET A 375 -8.31 19.07 -11.31
N LEU A 376 -8.14 20.29 -11.84
CA LEU A 376 -7.74 20.50 -13.23
C LEU A 376 -6.37 19.87 -13.53
N GLU A 377 -5.39 19.98 -12.61
CA GLU A 377 -4.09 19.30 -12.72
C GLU A 377 -4.25 17.78 -12.84
N LEU A 378 -5.09 17.17 -11.98
CA LEU A 378 -5.31 15.72 -11.98
C LEU A 378 -5.98 15.26 -13.27
N LEU A 379 -6.97 16.00 -13.75
CA LEU A 379 -7.70 15.70 -14.99
C LEU A 379 -6.81 15.83 -16.22
N VAL A 380 -5.97 16.89 -16.30
CA VAL A 380 -4.95 17.05 -17.36
C VAL A 380 -3.94 15.89 -17.32
N LYS A 381 -3.38 15.56 -16.15
CA LYS A 381 -2.41 14.46 -16.01
C LYS A 381 -3.02 13.10 -16.36
N MET A 382 -4.26 12.84 -15.93
CA MET A 382 -4.97 11.60 -16.25
C MET A 382 -5.26 11.50 -17.75
N ALA A 383 -5.74 12.58 -18.39
CA ALA A 383 -6.01 12.62 -19.83
C ALA A 383 -4.74 12.29 -20.66
N ILE A 384 -3.58 12.83 -20.28
CA ILE A 384 -2.30 12.52 -20.91
C ILE A 384 -1.90 11.05 -20.69
N ASN A 385 -2.09 10.53 -19.48
CA ASN A 385 -1.75 9.14 -19.14
C ASN A 385 -2.64 8.11 -19.84
N VAL A 386 -3.94 8.37 -20.00
CA VAL A 386 -4.85 7.47 -20.74
C VAL A 386 -4.73 7.61 -22.26
N ASP A 387 -3.91 8.54 -22.75
CA ASP A 387 -3.74 8.85 -24.19
C ASP A 387 -5.10 9.22 -24.83
N TYR A 388 -5.77 10.19 -24.20
CA TYR A 388 -7.13 10.63 -24.53
C TYR A 388 -7.39 11.00 -26.02
N PRO A 389 -6.42 11.45 -26.85
CA PRO A 389 -6.66 11.78 -28.25
C PRO A 389 -6.81 10.56 -29.18
N LYS A 390 -6.85 9.35 -28.61
CA LYS A 390 -7.27 8.09 -29.25
C LYS A 390 -8.67 7.64 -28.82
N GLY A 391 -9.31 8.35 -27.90
CA GLY A 391 -10.63 8.03 -27.34
C GLY A 391 -11.78 8.77 -28.03
N PRO A 392 -13.03 8.32 -27.85
CA PRO A 392 -14.22 8.94 -28.43
C PRO A 392 -14.50 10.36 -27.91
N TYR A 393 -13.96 10.74 -26.75
CA TYR A 393 -14.21 12.03 -26.09
C TYR A 393 -13.11 13.08 -26.32
N CYS A 394 -12.18 12.85 -27.26
CA CYS A 394 -11.03 13.74 -27.56
C CYS A 394 -11.41 15.23 -27.63
N ASP A 395 -12.35 15.59 -28.51
CA ASP A 395 -12.62 17.01 -28.80
C ASP A 395 -13.35 17.69 -27.63
N LYS A 396 -14.31 16.97 -27.02
CA LYS A 396 -15.04 17.42 -25.82
C LYS A 396 -14.08 17.68 -24.65
N LEU A 397 -13.20 16.73 -24.35
CA LEU A 397 -12.23 16.87 -23.25
C LEU A 397 -11.24 18.02 -23.51
N THR A 398 -10.75 18.18 -24.75
CA THR A 398 -9.84 19.29 -25.09
C THR A 398 -10.53 20.63 -24.88
N GLN A 399 -11.76 20.79 -25.39
CA GLN A 399 -12.53 22.02 -25.24
C GLN A 399 -12.85 22.34 -23.77
N MET A 400 -13.26 21.35 -22.98
CA MET A 400 -13.59 21.57 -21.56
C MET A 400 -12.36 21.94 -20.72
N LEU A 401 -11.23 21.24 -20.91
CA LEU A 401 -10.00 21.53 -20.16
C LEU A 401 -9.38 22.87 -20.57
N GLN A 402 -9.43 23.23 -21.86
CA GLN A 402 -8.96 24.53 -22.34
C GLN A 402 -9.85 25.67 -21.84
N ALA A 403 -11.18 25.57 -22.00
CA ALA A 403 -12.11 26.61 -21.57
C ALA A 403 -12.06 26.83 -20.04
N ALA A 404 -11.82 25.77 -19.26
CA ALA A 404 -11.59 25.90 -17.82
C ALA A 404 -10.26 26.59 -17.49
N PHE A 405 -9.19 26.29 -18.21
CA PHE A 405 -7.89 26.97 -18.04
C PHE A 405 -7.99 28.46 -18.37
N GLU A 406 -8.66 28.81 -19.47
CA GLU A 406 -8.92 30.21 -19.88
C GLU A 406 -9.80 30.98 -18.88
N GLN A 407 -10.61 30.28 -18.08
CA GLN A 407 -11.42 30.85 -16.99
C GLN A 407 -10.69 30.99 -15.65
N LEU A 408 -9.49 30.40 -15.49
CA LEU A 408 -8.70 30.59 -14.27
C LEU A 408 -8.06 32.00 -14.24
N PRO A 409 -7.91 32.61 -13.05
CA PRO A 409 -7.10 33.82 -12.88
C PRO A 409 -5.67 33.65 -13.43
N PRO A 410 -5.00 34.70 -13.96
CA PRO A 410 -3.66 34.57 -14.54
C PRO A 410 -2.61 33.95 -13.59
N GLU A 411 -2.66 34.30 -12.31
CA GLU A 411 -1.82 33.68 -11.26
C GLU A 411 -2.08 32.17 -11.14
N SER A 412 -3.35 31.76 -11.20
CA SER A 412 -3.77 30.36 -11.15
C SER A 412 -3.36 29.59 -12.42
N GLN A 413 -3.38 30.25 -13.59
CA GLN A 413 -2.85 29.70 -14.83
C GLN A 413 -1.33 29.45 -14.72
N VAL A 414 -0.56 30.45 -14.28
CA VAL A 414 0.89 30.32 -14.04
C VAL A 414 1.18 29.27 -12.96
N ARG A 415 0.38 29.19 -11.89
CA ARG A 415 0.50 28.17 -10.83
C ARG A 415 0.26 26.76 -11.36
N LEU A 416 -0.70 26.57 -12.29
CA LEU A 416 -0.89 25.28 -12.98
C LEU A 416 0.30 24.94 -13.89
N GLN A 417 0.78 25.89 -14.69
CA GLN A 417 1.91 25.69 -15.59
C GLN A 417 3.20 25.37 -14.82
N ARG A 418 3.48 26.09 -13.71
CA ARG A 418 4.55 25.75 -12.75
C ARG A 418 4.36 24.35 -12.16
N ARG A 419 3.12 23.92 -11.87
CA ARG A 419 2.78 22.57 -11.36
C ARG A 419 2.98 21.45 -12.38
N MET A 420 2.75 21.70 -13.66
CA MET A 420 2.96 20.73 -14.75
C MET A 420 4.42 20.62 -15.22
N THR A 421 5.25 21.64 -15.00
CA THR A 421 6.62 21.71 -15.54
C THR A 421 7.74 21.39 -14.56
N CYS A 422 7.70 21.89 -13.31
CA CYS A 422 8.83 21.77 -12.39
C CYS A 422 9.03 20.34 -11.85
N GLU A 423 10.27 19.86 -11.88
CA GLU A 423 10.69 18.46 -11.68
C GLU A 423 10.90 18.11 -10.18
N GLN A 424 10.01 18.61 -9.31
CA GLN A 424 10.01 18.29 -7.87
C GLN A 424 9.56 16.84 -7.62
N SER A 425 10.35 16.10 -6.82
CA SER A 425 10.20 14.65 -6.59
C SER A 425 8.88 14.20 -5.93
N MET A 426 8.06 15.13 -5.42
CA MET A 426 6.80 14.85 -4.70
C MET A 426 5.55 15.03 -5.57
N ARG A 427 5.70 15.24 -6.89
CA ARG A 427 4.55 15.53 -7.79
C ARG A 427 4.09 14.31 -8.57
N LEU A 428 2.78 14.20 -8.74
CA LEU A 428 2.16 13.07 -9.43
C LEU A 428 2.59 13.02 -10.92
N PRO A 429 2.98 11.83 -11.42
CA PRO A 429 3.65 11.70 -12.71
C PRO A 429 2.70 11.68 -13.90
N PHE A 430 3.17 12.14 -15.07
CA PHE A 430 2.42 12.05 -16.32
C PHE A 430 3.31 11.69 -17.52
N SER A 431 2.72 11.01 -18.51
CA SER A 431 3.43 10.35 -19.60
C SER A 431 3.76 11.33 -20.73
N ARG A 432 4.95 11.95 -20.67
CA ARG A 432 5.49 12.81 -21.75
C ARG A 432 5.63 12.10 -23.12
N SER A 433 5.44 10.76 -23.18
CA SER A 433 5.42 9.97 -24.42
C SER A 433 4.12 10.07 -25.23
N SER A 434 3.01 10.49 -24.61
CA SER A 434 1.72 10.70 -25.28
C SER A 434 1.71 12.02 -26.09
N VAL A 435 2.58 12.13 -27.11
CA VAL A 435 2.92 13.41 -27.79
C VAL A 435 1.68 14.22 -28.21
N LYS A 436 0.70 13.60 -28.90
CA LYS A 436 -0.54 14.26 -29.33
C LYS A 436 -1.37 14.80 -28.14
N ALA A 437 -1.32 14.16 -26.98
CA ALA A 437 -2.03 14.61 -25.78
C ALA A 437 -1.33 15.80 -25.11
N VAL A 438 0.00 15.81 -25.12
CA VAL A 438 0.82 16.94 -24.64
C VAL A 438 0.70 18.15 -25.58
N GLU A 439 0.59 17.91 -26.89
CA GLU A 439 0.37 18.94 -27.92
C GLU A 439 -1.01 19.60 -27.80
N LEU A 440 -2.09 18.82 -27.70
CA LEU A 440 -3.45 19.35 -27.54
C LEU A 440 -3.69 20.05 -26.21
N LEU A 441 -2.98 19.64 -25.14
CA LEU A 441 -3.04 20.28 -23.82
C LEU A 441 -1.85 21.24 -23.58
N SER A 442 -1.22 21.73 -24.65
CA SER A 442 -0.02 22.59 -24.61
C SER A 442 -0.17 23.85 -23.74
N PHE A 443 -1.39 24.41 -23.65
CA PHE A 443 -1.73 25.53 -22.76
C PHE A 443 -1.37 25.29 -21.28
N ALA A 444 -1.45 24.03 -20.81
CA ALA A 444 -1.19 23.67 -19.43
C ALA A 444 0.31 23.61 -19.05
N PHE A 445 1.23 23.81 -20.00
CA PHE A 445 2.68 23.77 -19.77
C PHE A 445 3.37 25.15 -19.84
N GLY A 446 2.67 26.16 -20.36
CA GLY A 446 3.22 27.51 -20.54
C GLY A 446 4.10 27.66 -21.78
N SER A 447 4.32 28.92 -22.17
CA SER A 447 5.32 29.25 -23.18
C SER A 447 6.72 29.02 -22.62
N PRO A 448 7.68 28.47 -23.40
CA PRO A 448 9.08 28.39 -22.99
C PRO A 448 9.73 29.77 -23.03
N GLU A 449 9.43 30.62 -22.04
CA GLU A 449 10.12 31.89 -21.84
C GLU A 449 11.60 31.63 -21.56
N ALA A 450 12.43 31.88 -22.56
CA ALA A 450 13.83 31.57 -22.55
C ALA A 450 14.62 32.60 -21.73
N SER A 451 14.50 32.55 -20.41
CA SER A 451 15.52 33.10 -19.52
C SER A 451 16.90 32.63 -20.00
N PRO A 452 17.87 33.54 -20.24
CA PRO A 452 19.18 33.15 -20.73
C PRO A 452 19.92 32.25 -19.73
N GLU A 453 19.57 32.34 -18.44
CA GLU A 453 20.12 31.50 -17.37
C GLU A 453 19.51 30.10 -17.38
N ALA A 454 18.19 29.96 -17.56
CA ALA A 454 17.57 28.65 -17.76
C ALA A 454 18.12 27.97 -19.02
N ALA A 455 18.30 28.72 -20.12
CA ALA A 455 18.95 28.24 -21.33
C ALA A 455 20.43 27.88 -21.12
N ALA A 456 21.15 28.61 -20.27
CA ALA A 456 22.53 28.31 -19.90
C ALA A 456 22.64 27.06 -19.00
N ALA A 457 21.73 26.87 -18.04
CA ALA A 457 21.64 25.69 -17.19
C ALA A 457 21.29 24.42 -18.00
N ASN A 458 20.39 24.54 -18.99
CA ASN A 458 20.07 23.44 -19.89
C ASN A 458 21.25 23.13 -20.84
N LYS A 459 21.97 24.14 -21.34
CA LYS A 459 23.22 23.97 -22.12
C LYS A 459 24.36 23.39 -21.28
N SER A 460 24.54 23.80 -20.02
CA SER A 460 25.57 23.28 -19.13
C SER A 460 25.26 21.83 -18.73
N THR A 461 23.98 21.50 -18.50
CA THR A 461 23.51 20.15 -18.21
C THR A 461 23.63 19.23 -19.41
N LYS A 462 23.29 19.68 -20.64
CA LYS A 462 23.59 18.93 -21.87
C LYS A 462 25.10 18.78 -22.09
N GLN A 463 25.92 19.81 -21.82
CA GLN A 463 27.38 19.65 -21.81
C GLN A 463 27.85 18.65 -20.75
N ARG A 464 27.23 18.59 -19.56
CA ARG A 464 27.60 17.67 -18.47
C ARG A 464 27.22 16.24 -18.82
N LYS A 465 26.00 15.99 -19.30
CA LYS A 465 25.58 14.68 -19.86
C LYS A 465 26.51 14.27 -21.02
N TRP A 466 26.86 15.17 -21.95
CA TRP A 466 27.80 14.88 -23.06
C TRP A 466 29.24 14.61 -22.59
N LYS A 467 29.80 15.42 -21.68
CA LYS A 467 31.13 15.21 -21.07
C LYS A 467 31.17 13.89 -20.31
N ASN A 468 30.11 13.54 -19.57
CA ASN A 468 30.01 12.28 -18.84
C ASN A 468 29.87 11.07 -19.78
N ALA A 469 29.06 11.15 -20.83
CA ALA A 469 28.98 10.12 -21.87
C ALA A 469 30.33 9.93 -22.58
N LYS A 470 31.00 11.03 -22.95
CA LYS A 470 32.35 11.03 -23.55
C LYS A 470 33.40 10.46 -22.59
N ASN A 471 33.28 10.70 -21.28
CA ASN A 471 34.13 10.09 -20.26
C ASN A 471 33.79 8.60 -19.99
N LYS A 472 32.52 8.18 -20.06
CA LYS A 472 32.09 6.76 -19.99
C LYS A 472 32.64 5.99 -21.19
N ALA A 473 32.53 6.56 -22.39
CA ALA A 473 33.13 6.02 -23.62
C ALA A 473 34.67 6.01 -23.57
N ARG A 474 35.32 7.04 -23.02
CA ARG A 474 36.78 7.10 -22.83
C ARG A 474 37.26 6.12 -21.76
N ARG A 475 36.49 5.87 -20.69
CA ARG A 475 36.74 4.81 -19.70
C ARG A 475 36.59 3.42 -20.34
N ARG A 476 35.54 3.16 -21.12
CA ARG A 476 35.40 1.95 -21.96
C ARG A 476 36.63 1.77 -22.86
N LYS A 477 37.00 2.77 -23.67
CA LYS A 477 38.21 2.71 -24.52
C LYS A 477 39.51 2.52 -23.71
N LYS A 478 39.62 3.01 -22.48
CA LYS A 478 40.79 2.77 -21.62
C LYS A 478 40.82 1.34 -21.06
N LEU A 479 39.67 0.75 -20.75
CA LEU A 479 39.55 -0.68 -20.39
C LEU A 479 39.99 -1.58 -21.56
N PHE A 480 39.41 -1.37 -22.75
CA PHE A 480 39.80 -2.10 -23.96
C PHE A 480 41.28 -1.86 -24.32
N SER A 481 41.80 -0.64 -24.10
CA SER A 481 43.23 -0.34 -24.28
C SER A 481 44.16 -1.02 -23.26
N MET A 482 43.66 -1.43 -22.09
CA MET A 482 44.44 -2.22 -21.13
C MET A 482 44.39 -3.72 -21.45
N GLN A 483 43.30 -4.22 -22.06
CA GLN A 483 43.27 -5.57 -22.63
C GLN A 483 44.12 -5.68 -23.91
N ALA A 484 44.24 -4.61 -24.71
CA ALA A 484 45.08 -4.57 -25.91
C ALA A 484 46.60 -4.70 -25.65
N SER A 485 47.04 -4.63 -24.39
CA SER A 485 48.45 -4.80 -23.99
C SER A 485 48.91 -6.26 -23.94
N ASN A 486 48.02 -7.24 -24.05
CA ASN A 486 48.33 -8.66 -23.94
C ASN A 486 47.89 -9.39 -25.21
N LYS A 487 48.83 -9.61 -26.15
CA LYS A 487 48.54 -10.06 -27.52
C LYS A 487 48.98 -11.51 -27.78
N ASN A 488 48.38 -12.12 -28.82
CA ASN A 488 48.34 -13.52 -29.26
C ASN A 488 47.02 -14.19 -28.78
N GLY A 489 45.94 -14.30 -29.55
CA GLY A 489 45.81 -14.34 -31.02
C GLY A 489 45.43 -15.75 -31.47
N GLU A 490 44.53 -16.01 -32.42
CA GLU A 490 43.63 -15.25 -33.33
C GLU A 490 42.44 -16.23 -33.65
N GLU A 491 41.20 -15.95 -34.11
CA GLU A 491 40.40 -14.78 -34.56
C GLU A 491 38.85 -15.12 -34.44
N PRO A 492 37.83 -14.35 -34.96
CA PRO A 492 36.49 -14.21 -34.31
C PRO A 492 35.21 -14.56 -35.15
N GLU A 493 34.09 -13.89 -34.82
CA GLU A 493 32.72 -13.86 -35.41
C GLU A 493 31.66 -14.85 -34.85
N ALA A 494 30.36 -14.51 -34.75
CA ALA A 494 29.62 -13.33 -35.27
C ALA A 494 28.64 -12.71 -34.24
N ASP A 495 28.23 -11.47 -34.48
CA ASP A 495 27.13 -10.77 -33.79
C ASP A 495 25.73 -11.26 -34.23
N ASP A 496 24.71 -10.99 -33.41
CA ASP A 496 23.40 -10.53 -33.92
C ASP A 496 22.72 -9.65 -32.84
N GLU A 497 22.20 -8.49 -33.24
CA GLU A 497 21.66 -7.47 -32.33
C GLU A 497 20.16 -7.66 -32.03
N GLN A 498 19.69 -7.11 -30.90
CA GLN A 498 18.62 -6.08 -30.78
C GLN A 498 17.85 -6.16 -29.45
N GLY A 499 17.45 -5.00 -28.90
CA GLY A 499 16.55 -4.91 -27.75
C GLY A 499 16.85 -3.87 -26.66
N GLU A 500 17.41 -2.70 -26.98
CA GLU A 500 17.44 -1.58 -26.02
C GLU A 500 16.12 -0.78 -26.08
N GLU A 501 15.35 -0.75 -24.98
CA GLU A 501 14.42 0.33 -24.65
C GLU A 501 14.89 1.04 -23.37
N SER A 502 14.56 2.32 -23.22
CA SER A 502 15.31 3.26 -22.37
C SER A 502 14.88 3.29 -20.89
N GLU A 503 15.86 3.17 -19.98
CA GLU A 503 15.76 3.63 -18.59
C GLU A 503 16.55 4.95 -18.37
N ASP A 504 16.46 5.50 -17.15
CA ASP A 504 17.18 6.68 -16.61
C ASP A 504 16.84 8.09 -17.14
N ASP A 505 15.81 8.71 -16.53
CA ASP A 505 15.95 10.11 -16.06
C ASP A 505 15.23 10.30 -14.72
N MET A 506 16.01 10.30 -13.63
CA MET A 506 15.62 10.68 -12.27
C MET A 506 16.81 11.42 -11.63
N PRO A 507 16.65 12.65 -11.12
CA PRO A 507 17.76 13.40 -10.52
C PRO A 507 18.08 12.88 -9.10
N PRO A 508 19.37 12.91 -8.67
CA PRO A 508 19.75 12.56 -7.31
C PRO A 508 19.44 13.68 -6.33
N LEU A 509 19.00 13.32 -5.13
CA LEU A 509 18.88 14.22 -3.98
C LEU A 509 20.27 14.59 -3.44
N ILE A 510 20.39 15.79 -2.86
CA ILE A 510 21.60 16.28 -2.19
C ILE A 510 21.15 16.92 -0.86
N PRO A 511 21.75 16.57 0.30
CA PRO A 511 21.47 17.26 1.57
C PRO A 511 21.87 18.74 1.52
N GLY A 512 21.20 19.57 2.30
CA GLY A 512 21.47 21.00 2.41
C GLY A 512 21.61 21.41 3.86
N ASP A 513 22.85 21.48 4.34
CA ASP A 513 23.21 22.00 5.65
C ASP A 513 23.02 23.55 5.69
N GLU A 514 23.18 24.18 6.86
CA GLU A 514 23.16 25.65 7.09
C GLU A 514 21.79 26.40 7.17
N TRP A 515 20.64 25.76 7.39
CA TRP A 515 19.35 26.48 7.54
C TRP A 515 19.23 27.32 8.83
N GLU A 516 19.90 26.92 9.92
CA GLU A 516 19.78 27.56 11.25
C GLU A 516 20.12 29.06 11.24
N ALA A 517 21.19 29.43 10.54
CA ALA A 517 21.64 30.81 10.41
C ALA A 517 20.62 31.71 9.69
N HIS A 518 19.73 31.13 8.91
CA HIS A 518 18.79 31.84 8.03
C HIS A 518 17.39 31.93 8.67
N LEU A 519 16.86 30.80 9.16
CA LEU A 519 15.54 30.71 9.79
C LEU A 519 15.51 31.20 11.25
N GLY A 520 16.68 31.26 11.91
CA GLY A 520 16.80 31.67 13.32
C GLY A 520 16.60 30.51 14.30
N THR A 521 16.66 30.82 15.59
CA THR A 521 16.51 29.84 16.67
C THR A 521 15.14 29.18 16.66
N ALA A 522 15.12 27.87 16.92
CA ALA A 522 13.92 27.12 17.23
C ALA A 522 13.23 27.66 18.52
N ASP A 523 11.91 27.49 18.59
CA ASP A 523 11.10 27.68 19.78
C ASP A 523 11.04 26.42 20.66
N GLU A 524 10.20 26.44 21.70
CA GLU A 524 10.01 25.29 22.61
C GLU A 524 9.36 24.06 21.94
N ALA A 525 8.76 24.23 20.74
CA ALA A 525 8.26 23.14 19.90
C ALA A 525 9.29 22.67 18.85
N GLY A 526 10.52 23.20 18.88
CA GLY A 526 11.58 22.87 17.93
C GLY A 526 11.49 23.60 16.59
N VAL A 527 10.54 24.54 16.42
CA VAL A 527 10.27 25.17 15.11
C VAL A 527 10.96 26.53 14.98
N PRO A 528 11.74 26.79 13.91
CA PRO A 528 12.39 28.08 13.70
C PRO A 528 11.39 29.21 13.48
N GLN A 529 11.58 30.33 14.18
CA GLN A 529 10.59 31.42 14.21
C GLN A 529 10.30 32.08 12.84
N LYS A 530 11.22 31.99 11.86
CA LYS A 530 10.97 32.47 10.48
C LYS A 530 10.48 31.38 9.52
N ALA A 531 10.27 30.15 10.00
CA ALA A 531 9.69 29.07 9.22
C ALA A 531 8.16 29.06 9.29
N VAL A 532 7.57 29.68 10.32
CA VAL A 532 6.12 29.78 10.54
C VAL A 532 5.52 31.08 9.99
N CYS A 533 4.31 30.96 9.45
CA CYS A 533 3.50 32.07 8.97
C CYS A 533 3.03 32.92 10.14
N GLN A 534 3.35 34.21 10.15
CA GLN A 534 3.04 35.11 11.28
C GLN A 534 1.54 35.50 11.37
N LEU A 535 0.69 34.97 10.48
CA LEU A 535 -0.78 35.05 10.56
C LEU A 535 -1.42 33.74 11.05
N SER A 536 -0.99 32.59 10.54
CA SER A 536 -1.64 31.29 10.80
C SER A 536 -0.90 30.39 11.79
N GLY A 537 0.33 30.73 12.19
CA GLY A 537 1.20 29.89 13.03
C GLY A 537 1.74 28.64 12.34
N ALA A 538 1.24 28.29 11.15
CA ALA A 538 1.62 27.09 10.41
C ALA A 538 2.96 27.26 9.67
N LEU A 539 3.70 26.16 9.52
CA LEU A 539 4.94 26.08 8.75
C LEU A 539 4.69 26.45 7.26
N MET A 540 5.46 27.40 6.72
CA MET A 540 5.24 27.93 5.37
C MET A 540 5.75 26.98 4.27
N HIS A 541 5.04 26.94 3.15
CA HIS A 541 5.45 26.28 1.91
C HIS A 541 5.71 27.30 0.79
N ASP A 542 5.00 28.42 0.76
CA ASP A 542 5.20 29.54 -0.15
C ASP A 542 5.39 30.83 0.67
N PRO A 543 6.55 30.98 1.36
CA PRO A 543 6.82 32.13 2.21
C PRO A 543 6.98 33.41 1.38
N VAL A 544 6.26 34.44 1.79
CA VAL A 544 6.32 35.78 1.21
C VAL A 544 6.57 36.83 2.29
N SER A 545 7.32 37.88 1.94
CA SER A 545 7.57 39.02 2.83
C SER A 545 6.82 40.27 2.36
N THR A 546 6.12 40.94 3.29
CA THR A 546 5.55 42.28 3.03
C THR A 546 6.63 43.36 3.05
N PRO A 547 6.36 44.58 2.55
CA PRO A 547 7.31 45.71 2.63
C PRO A 547 7.76 46.05 4.06
N ASP A 548 6.90 45.78 5.05
CA ASP A 548 7.18 45.93 6.49
C ASP A 548 8.19 44.89 7.03
N GLY A 549 8.52 43.84 6.25
CA GLY A 549 9.47 42.78 6.62
C GLY A 549 8.88 41.56 7.32
N TYR A 550 7.56 41.50 7.50
CA TYR A 550 6.86 40.34 8.10
C TYR A 550 6.68 39.20 7.08
N LEU A 551 6.68 37.96 7.58
CA LEU A 551 6.65 36.72 6.78
C LEU A 551 5.33 35.97 6.94
N PHE A 552 4.74 35.60 5.81
CA PHE A 552 3.46 34.87 5.75
C PHE A 552 3.51 33.74 4.72
N GLU A 553 2.70 32.71 4.92
CA GLU A 553 2.32 31.78 3.86
C GLU A 553 1.43 32.53 2.86
N ARG A 554 1.77 32.52 1.56
CA ARG A 554 1.09 33.31 0.54
C ARG A 554 -0.43 33.12 0.56
N ALA A 555 -0.90 31.87 0.61
CA ALA A 555 -2.33 31.58 0.60
C ALA A 555 -3.09 32.21 1.80
N ALA A 556 -2.47 32.25 2.99
CA ALA A 556 -3.08 32.88 4.16
C ALA A 556 -3.12 34.41 4.03
N LEU A 557 -2.13 35.02 3.38
CA LEU A 557 -2.09 36.46 3.11
C LEU A 557 -3.07 36.85 1.98
N GLU A 558 -3.24 36.01 0.97
CA GLU A 558 -4.27 36.15 -0.10
C GLU A 558 -5.69 36.09 0.49
N ASP A 559 -5.98 35.08 1.31
CA ASP A 559 -7.28 34.93 1.98
C ASP A 559 -7.58 36.10 2.94
N TRP A 560 -6.56 36.69 3.57
CA TRP A 560 -6.74 37.86 4.43
C TRP A 560 -6.91 39.17 3.64
N THR A 561 -6.02 39.47 2.69
CA THR A 561 -6.04 40.73 1.93
C THR A 561 -7.28 40.84 1.03
N SER A 562 -7.77 39.72 0.49
CA SER A 562 -9.04 39.68 -0.27
C SER A 562 -10.27 40.04 0.57
N GLN A 563 -10.21 39.88 1.91
CA GLN A 563 -11.28 40.24 2.85
C GLN A 563 -11.09 41.61 3.51
N HIS A 564 -9.83 42.01 3.79
CA HIS A 564 -9.52 43.17 4.65
C HIS A 564 -8.58 44.23 4.04
N GLY A 565 -7.96 43.99 2.87
CA GLY A 565 -7.11 44.94 2.15
C GLY A 565 -5.89 45.49 2.90
N SER A 566 -5.41 44.78 3.93
CA SER A 566 -4.41 45.28 4.89
C SER A 566 -3.45 44.19 5.36
N ASN A 567 -2.26 44.59 5.80
CA ASN A 567 -1.30 43.71 6.48
C ASN A 567 -1.93 43.23 7.82
N PRO A 568 -2.03 41.91 8.07
CA PRO A 568 -2.68 41.38 9.28
C PRO A 568 -2.07 41.83 10.62
N LEU A 569 -0.78 42.20 10.63
CA LEU A 569 -0.04 42.55 11.85
C LEU A 569 0.08 44.06 12.08
N THR A 570 0.26 44.84 11.02
CA THR A 570 0.44 46.31 11.13
C THR A 570 -0.84 47.09 10.90
N GLY A 571 -1.87 46.48 10.29
CA GLY A 571 -3.10 47.16 9.87
C GLY A 571 -2.89 48.18 8.75
N ALA A 572 -1.67 48.31 8.21
CA ALA A 572 -1.37 49.16 7.07
C ALA A 572 -2.08 48.62 5.81
N PRO A 573 -2.52 49.47 4.87
CA PRO A 573 -3.00 49.01 3.57
C PRO A 573 -1.89 48.23 2.87
N LEU A 574 -2.24 47.08 2.28
CA LEU A 574 -1.29 46.18 1.63
C LEU A 574 -1.94 45.60 0.38
N ALA A 575 -1.29 45.79 -0.76
CA ALA A 575 -1.66 45.15 -2.02
C ALA A 575 -0.74 43.96 -2.32
N MET A 576 -1.28 42.91 -2.97
CA MET A 576 -0.54 41.66 -3.21
C MET A 576 0.60 41.78 -4.23
N ASP A 577 0.66 42.86 -4.99
CA ASP A 577 1.75 43.23 -5.90
C ASP A 577 2.93 43.93 -5.20
N GLU A 578 2.75 44.41 -3.96
CA GLU A 578 3.82 44.94 -3.10
C GLU A 578 4.53 43.84 -2.29
N VAL A 579 4.04 42.60 -2.37
CA VAL A 579 4.54 41.44 -1.62
C VAL A 579 5.66 40.72 -2.38
N VAL A 580 6.75 40.38 -1.68
CA VAL A 580 7.98 39.82 -2.28
C VAL A 580 8.12 38.32 -1.99
N ASP A 581 8.29 37.53 -3.04
CA ASP A 581 8.58 36.08 -2.98
C ASP A 581 9.90 35.79 -2.24
N ARG A 582 9.89 34.87 -1.27
CA ARG A 582 11.08 34.47 -0.50
C ARG A 582 11.47 33.03 -0.77
N GLU A 583 11.81 32.75 -2.03
CA GLU A 583 12.33 31.44 -2.47
C GLU A 583 13.60 31.02 -1.70
N ASP A 584 14.40 31.97 -1.22
CA ASP A 584 15.52 31.70 -0.29
C ASP A 584 15.02 31.03 1.00
N ILE A 585 14.03 31.64 1.66
CA ILE A 585 13.41 31.09 2.88
C ILE A 585 12.70 29.76 2.59
N ALA A 586 12.03 29.63 1.43
CA ALA A 586 11.38 28.38 1.03
C ALA A 586 12.36 27.21 0.95
N ASN A 587 13.54 27.43 0.37
CA ASN A 587 14.59 26.41 0.30
C ASN A 587 15.14 26.05 1.69
N PHE A 588 15.33 27.02 2.59
CA PHE A 588 15.75 26.74 3.96
C PHE A 588 14.68 26.00 4.77
N ILE A 589 13.40 26.34 4.62
CA ILE A 589 12.30 25.60 5.27
C ILE A 589 12.23 24.16 4.71
N GLN A 590 12.46 23.96 3.41
CA GLN A 590 12.54 22.61 2.84
C GLN A 590 13.73 21.81 3.40
N GLY A 591 14.89 22.44 3.60
CA GLY A 591 16.03 21.83 4.28
C GLY A 591 15.72 21.43 5.73
N TYR A 592 15.14 22.36 6.50
CA TYR A 592 14.64 22.12 7.86
C TYR A 592 13.61 20.98 7.91
N GLN A 593 12.63 20.94 6.99
CA GLN A 593 11.64 19.87 6.89
C GLN A 593 12.31 18.51 6.65
N LEU A 594 13.27 18.43 5.72
CA LEU A 594 14.03 17.20 5.45
C LEU A 594 14.88 16.76 6.65
N GLN A 595 15.40 17.69 7.45
CA GLN A 595 16.15 17.38 8.67
C GLN A 595 15.23 16.96 9.83
N MET A 596 14.08 17.60 10.04
CA MET A 596 13.12 17.19 11.08
C MET A 596 12.51 15.82 10.79
N LEU A 597 12.26 15.50 9.51
CA LEU A 597 11.92 14.15 9.05
C LEU A 597 13.02 13.09 9.32
N SER A 598 14.19 13.49 9.83
CA SER A 598 15.27 12.61 10.29
C SER A 598 15.58 12.70 11.79
N VAL A 599 14.89 13.58 12.55
CA VAL A 599 15.24 13.92 13.95
C VAL A 599 14.08 13.73 14.95
N THR A 600 12.83 14.07 14.61
CA THR A 600 11.76 14.19 15.63
C THR A 600 10.90 12.93 15.81
N GLN A 601 10.95 12.39 17.03
CA GLN A 601 9.84 11.67 17.70
C GLN A 601 9.23 12.60 18.77
N VAL A 602 8.16 12.18 19.49
CA VAL A 602 7.42 12.96 20.55
C VAL A 602 6.46 14.02 19.96
N ALA A 603 5.19 14.22 20.41
CA ALA A 603 4.26 13.44 21.27
C ALA A 603 2.78 13.80 20.94
N PRO A 604 1.76 13.04 21.43
CA PRO A 604 0.36 13.15 20.97
C PRO A 604 -0.62 13.76 22.00
N GLU A 605 -0.67 15.09 22.16
CA GLU A 605 -1.65 15.79 23.04
C GLU A 605 -2.27 17.04 22.39
N ALA A 606 -3.11 16.89 21.35
CA ALA A 606 -3.79 18.04 20.71
C ALA A 606 -5.10 17.73 19.93
N ILE A 607 -5.85 16.66 20.23
CA ILE A 607 -7.18 16.43 19.62
C ILE A 607 -8.19 15.94 20.67
N ASP A 608 -8.79 16.89 21.38
CA ASP A 608 -10.08 16.71 22.07
C ASP A 608 -10.90 18.02 21.94
N GLY A 609 -12.23 17.93 21.98
CA GLY A 609 -13.11 19.09 22.12
C GLY A 609 -13.57 19.81 20.84
N ALA A 610 -14.14 19.11 19.85
CA ALA A 610 -14.96 19.75 18.81
C ALA A 610 -16.03 18.80 18.20
N VAL A 611 -17.22 18.73 18.82
CA VAL A 611 -18.39 18.01 18.27
C VAL A 611 -19.40 18.99 17.67
N PRO A 612 -19.66 18.96 16.35
CA PRO A 612 -20.79 19.67 15.74
C PRO A 612 -22.11 18.90 15.96
N GLU A 613 -23.17 19.59 16.37
CA GLU A 613 -24.47 18.99 16.66
C GLU A 613 -25.16 18.41 15.41
N VAL A 614 -25.71 17.19 15.53
CA VAL A 614 -26.56 16.58 14.50
C VAL A 614 -27.91 17.29 14.46
N ARG A 615 -28.24 17.92 13.32
CA ARG A 615 -29.59 18.44 13.07
C ARG A 615 -30.51 17.33 12.57
N ALA A 616 -31.66 17.18 13.22
CA ALA A 616 -32.64 16.15 12.90
C ALA A 616 -33.30 16.34 11.52
N ALA A 617 -33.62 15.23 10.86
CA ALA A 617 -34.45 15.19 9.66
C ALA A 617 -35.95 15.13 10.02
N PRO A 618 -36.85 15.71 9.20
CA PRO A 618 -38.30 15.52 9.32
C PRO A 618 -38.80 14.21 8.66
N ASP A 619 -40.02 13.82 9.00
CA ASP A 619 -40.63 12.51 8.71
C ASP A 619 -40.85 12.16 7.21
N PRO A 620 -40.96 10.85 6.89
CA PRO A 620 -41.25 10.36 5.54
C PRO A 620 -42.75 10.20 5.27
N ASP A 621 -43.23 10.69 4.12
CA ASP A 621 -44.53 10.30 3.57
C ASP A 621 -44.56 10.46 2.03
N VAL A 622 -45.41 9.66 1.34
CA VAL A 622 -45.62 9.47 -0.12
C VAL A 622 -45.10 8.13 -0.70
N PRO A 623 -45.95 7.31 -1.38
CA PRO A 623 -45.66 5.88 -1.66
C PRO A 623 -45.21 5.54 -3.10
N ALA A 624 -44.70 4.32 -3.27
CA ALA A 624 -44.20 3.77 -4.54
C ALA A 624 -45.23 2.90 -5.32
N PRO A 625 -45.12 2.80 -6.67
CA PRO A 625 -45.96 1.94 -7.52
C PRO A 625 -45.47 0.47 -7.63
N PRO A 626 -46.34 -0.49 -8.07
CA PRO A 626 -46.11 -1.94 -7.93
C PRO A 626 -45.34 -2.63 -9.10
N PRO A 627 -44.83 -3.86 -8.91
CA PRO A 627 -43.94 -4.56 -9.84
C PRO A 627 -44.65 -5.45 -10.88
N THR A 628 -43.92 -5.85 -11.93
CA THR A 628 -44.29 -6.90 -12.89
C THR A 628 -43.18 -7.97 -13.01
N LYS A 629 -43.51 -9.15 -13.56
CA LYS A 629 -42.65 -10.36 -13.59
C LYS A 629 -42.41 -10.88 -15.03
N PRO A 630 -41.41 -11.75 -15.27
CA PRO A 630 -40.78 -11.93 -16.58
C PRO A 630 -41.48 -12.94 -17.51
N VAL A 631 -41.00 -12.98 -18.77
CA VAL A 631 -41.40 -13.92 -19.84
C VAL A 631 -40.14 -14.45 -20.55
N GLU A 632 -40.24 -15.60 -21.23
CA GLU A 632 -39.14 -16.53 -21.54
C GLU A 632 -38.63 -16.47 -23.01
N THR A 633 -38.17 -17.59 -23.57
CA THR A 633 -37.09 -17.67 -24.58
C THR A 633 -37.49 -18.13 -25.99
N GLY A 634 -36.74 -17.64 -26.99
CA GLY A 634 -36.57 -18.26 -28.33
C GLY A 634 -37.62 -17.96 -29.40
N PRO A 635 -37.46 -18.48 -30.65
CA PRO A 635 -36.40 -19.37 -31.14
C PRO A 635 -35.59 -18.79 -32.33
N SER A 636 -34.78 -19.64 -32.98
CA SER A 636 -33.85 -19.34 -34.09
C SER A 636 -34.51 -19.29 -35.49
N LEU A 637 -33.78 -18.81 -36.51
CA LEU A 637 -34.13 -18.88 -37.93
C LEU A 637 -32.92 -19.38 -38.75
N LEU A 638 -33.17 -20.21 -39.77
CA LEU A 638 -32.25 -21.25 -40.27
C LEU A 638 -32.04 -21.22 -41.79
N GLY A 639 -30.90 -21.75 -42.27
CA GLY A 639 -30.70 -22.26 -43.65
C GLY A 639 -29.52 -21.64 -44.41
N ASP A 640 -28.75 -22.36 -45.24
CA ASP A 640 -28.67 -23.82 -45.42
C ASP A 640 -27.33 -24.26 -46.06
N LEU A 641 -27.00 -25.55 -46.00
CA LEU A 641 -25.76 -26.17 -46.53
C LEU A 641 -25.87 -26.53 -48.04
N PRO A 642 -24.75 -26.61 -48.80
CA PRO A 642 -24.00 -27.88 -48.94
C PRO A 642 -22.47 -27.75 -49.10
N SER A 643 -21.79 -28.89 -49.30
CA SER A 643 -20.31 -29.05 -49.36
C SER A 643 -19.83 -29.82 -50.61
N LEU A 644 -18.50 -30.02 -50.76
CA LEU A 644 -17.67 -30.57 -51.88
C LEU A 644 -16.77 -29.49 -52.51
N SER A 645 -15.54 -29.73 -53.02
CA SER A 645 -14.67 -30.93 -53.09
C SER A 645 -13.17 -30.56 -53.18
N LYS A 646 -12.27 -31.57 -53.21
CA LYS A 646 -10.78 -31.50 -53.18
C LYS A 646 -10.15 -30.99 -54.50
N ASN A 647 -8.94 -30.40 -54.44
CA ASN A 647 -7.65 -31.05 -54.85
C ASN A 647 -6.38 -30.13 -54.70
N ASP A 648 -5.23 -30.75 -54.96
CA ASP A 648 -3.79 -30.36 -54.93
C ASP A 648 -3.40 -29.04 -55.67
N GLU A 649 -2.21 -28.41 -55.57
CA GLU A 649 -0.94 -28.51 -54.77
C GLU A 649 -0.43 -27.00 -54.63
N SER A 650 0.80 -26.56 -54.27
CA SER A 650 2.09 -27.22 -54.13
C SER A 650 3.07 -26.68 -53.07
N GLN A 651 3.88 -27.58 -52.52
CA GLN A 651 5.30 -27.41 -52.06
C GLN A 651 5.87 -26.01 -51.72
N ASN A 652 6.26 -25.81 -50.45
CA ASN A 652 7.69 -25.61 -50.12
C ASN A 652 8.01 -26.00 -48.67
N LYS A 653 9.12 -26.70 -48.40
CA LYS A 653 9.42 -27.28 -47.07
C LYS A 653 10.64 -26.62 -46.40
N ARG A 654 10.42 -25.84 -45.35
CA ARG A 654 11.39 -25.65 -44.25
C ARG A 654 11.01 -26.57 -43.08
N LYS A 655 12.01 -27.17 -42.42
CA LYS A 655 11.81 -28.11 -41.30
C LYS A 655 11.85 -27.38 -39.96
N ASP A 656 10.70 -26.98 -39.45
CA ASP A 656 10.61 -26.48 -38.08
C ASP A 656 10.86 -27.60 -37.06
N LYS A 657 11.76 -27.32 -36.10
CA LYS A 657 11.99 -28.19 -34.94
C LYS A 657 11.00 -27.79 -33.85
N HIS A 658 9.97 -28.61 -33.64
CA HIS A 658 9.01 -28.39 -32.54
C HIS A 658 9.75 -28.22 -31.19
N LYS A 659 9.67 -27.01 -30.64
CA LYS A 659 10.30 -26.61 -29.39
C LYS A 659 9.31 -26.90 -28.26
N ILE A 660 9.39 -28.12 -27.71
CA ILE A 660 8.48 -28.60 -26.65
C ILE A 660 8.51 -27.62 -25.47
N ARG A 661 7.35 -26.99 -25.21
CA ARG A 661 7.14 -26.10 -24.06
C ARG A 661 6.76 -26.97 -22.86
N ILE A 662 7.72 -27.18 -21.96
CA ILE A 662 7.47 -27.92 -20.71
C ILE A 662 6.80 -26.96 -19.73
N GLU A 663 5.53 -27.20 -19.45
CA GLU A 663 4.74 -26.50 -18.43
C GLU A 663 4.38 -27.43 -17.27
N SER A 664 3.94 -26.83 -16.15
CA SER A 664 3.93 -27.42 -14.80
C SER A 664 5.33 -27.70 -14.21
N ARG A 665 5.43 -27.70 -12.88
CA ARG A 665 6.70 -27.68 -12.14
C ARG A 665 6.81 -28.77 -11.06
N SER A 666 5.86 -29.70 -11.10
CA SER A 666 5.54 -30.65 -10.01
C SER A 666 5.00 -31.95 -10.60
N VAL A 667 5.81 -32.62 -11.44
CA VAL A 667 5.55 -34.02 -11.80
C VAL A 667 5.69 -34.86 -10.53
N VAL A 668 4.58 -35.38 -10.02
CA VAL A 668 4.53 -36.16 -8.77
C VAL A 668 5.42 -37.41 -8.90
N ASP A 669 5.28 -38.14 -10.01
CA ASP A 669 6.01 -39.40 -10.26
C ASP A 669 7.47 -39.25 -10.73
N CYS A 670 8.09 -38.06 -10.69
CA CYS A 670 9.48 -37.91 -11.12
C CYS A 670 10.45 -38.51 -10.07
N PRO A 671 11.34 -39.46 -10.45
CA PRO A 671 12.35 -40.03 -9.57
C PRO A 671 13.24 -38.99 -8.89
N GLU A 672 13.67 -39.30 -7.67
CA GLU A 672 14.42 -38.39 -6.80
C GLU A 672 15.79 -37.98 -7.39
N ASP A 673 16.47 -38.88 -8.11
CA ASP A 673 17.76 -38.61 -8.76
C ASP A 673 17.68 -37.59 -9.91
N MET A 674 16.46 -37.23 -10.35
CA MET A 674 16.19 -36.22 -11.37
C MET A 674 15.65 -34.90 -10.78
N ARG A 675 15.63 -34.76 -9.45
CA ARG A 675 15.22 -33.55 -8.72
C ARG A 675 16.43 -32.75 -8.21
N CYS A 676 16.24 -31.44 -8.13
CA CYS A 676 17.20 -30.51 -7.55
C CYS A 676 17.26 -30.68 -6.02
N ALA A 677 18.43 -30.97 -5.47
CA ALA A 677 18.59 -31.18 -4.03
C ALA A 677 18.41 -29.93 -3.15
N ILE A 678 18.13 -28.74 -3.72
CA ILE A 678 17.76 -27.53 -2.95
C ILE A 678 16.24 -27.35 -2.84
N ASP A 679 15.49 -27.58 -3.94
CA ASP A 679 14.09 -27.14 -4.05
C ASP A 679 13.10 -28.24 -4.46
N GLY A 680 13.56 -29.49 -4.54
CA GLY A 680 12.76 -30.69 -4.83
C GLY A 680 12.18 -30.78 -6.25
N LYS A 681 12.46 -29.79 -7.11
CA LYS A 681 11.84 -29.66 -8.44
C LYS A 681 12.69 -30.34 -9.50
N VAL A 682 12.02 -30.78 -10.58
CA VAL A 682 12.67 -31.47 -11.71
C VAL A 682 13.65 -30.51 -12.41
N MET A 683 14.90 -30.93 -12.59
CA MET A 683 15.97 -30.07 -13.10
C MET A 683 15.86 -29.81 -14.61
N VAL A 684 16.01 -28.55 -15.03
CA VAL A 684 16.07 -28.15 -16.45
C VAL A 684 17.53 -27.95 -16.90
N ASN A 685 18.39 -27.56 -15.97
CA ASN A 685 19.83 -27.37 -16.12
C ASN A 685 20.55 -28.00 -14.92
N PRO A 686 20.57 -29.35 -14.81
CA PRO A 686 21.29 -30.03 -13.75
C PRO A 686 22.78 -29.68 -13.79
N VAL A 687 23.33 -29.26 -12.65
CA VAL A 687 24.76 -29.11 -12.39
C VAL A 687 25.16 -30.04 -11.25
N LEU A 688 26.26 -30.77 -11.46
CA LEU A 688 26.85 -31.69 -10.49
C LEU A 688 27.94 -30.95 -9.70
N SER A 689 27.76 -30.86 -8.39
CA SER A 689 28.77 -30.32 -7.48
C SER A 689 29.91 -31.31 -7.25
N ARG A 690 31.09 -30.81 -6.84
CA ARG A 690 32.26 -31.64 -6.45
C ARG A 690 32.01 -32.62 -5.29
N TYR A 691 30.85 -32.54 -4.65
CA TYR A 691 30.40 -33.41 -3.56
C TYR A 691 29.42 -34.51 -4.01
N GLY A 692 29.09 -34.58 -5.31
CA GLY A 692 28.21 -35.62 -5.86
C GLY A 692 26.72 -35.27 -5.89
N HIS A 693 26.31 -34.08 -5.44
CA HIS A 693 24.91 -33.64 -5.47
C HIS A 693 24.58 -32.87 -6.74
N HIS A 694 23.42 -33.15 -7.33
CA HIS A 694 22.84 -32.43 -8.46
C HIS A 694 21.90 -31.30 -8.01
N PHE A 695 22.00 -30.16 -8.69
CA PHE A 695 21.18 -28.97 -8.45
C PHE A 695 20.67 -28.36 -9.76
N GLU A 696 19.51 -27.71 -9.76
CA GLU A 696 19.17 -26.77 -10.85
C GLU A 696 20.11 -25.57 -10.78
N ARG A 697 20.81 -25.29 -11.89
CA ARG A 697 21.80 -24.20 -11.97
C ARG A 697 21.26 -22.87 -11.43
N LYS A 698 20.06 -22.46 -11.84
CA LYS A 698 19.46 -21.18 -11.41
C LYS A 698 19.04 -21.15 -9.93
N THR A 699 18.82 -22.31 -9.31
CA THR A 699 18.53 -22.40 -7.88
C THR A 699 19.82 -22.31 -7.07
N LEU A 700 20.90 -22.97 -7.53
CA LEU A 700 22.23 -22.87 -6.91
C LEU A 700 22.84 -21.45 -7.06
N GLU A 701 22.65 -20.80 -8.21
CA GLU A 701 23.05 -19.40 -8.44
C GLU A 701 22.38 -18.44 -7.43
N LYS A 702 21.09 -18.66 -7.10
CA LYS A 702 20.39 -17.90 -6.05
C LYS A 702 20.89 -18.23 -4.65
N TRP A 703 21.14 -19.50 -4.35
CA TRP A 703 21.65 -19.93 -3.05
C TRP A 703 22.97 -19.22 -2.71
N PHE A 704 23.91 -19.14 -3.65
CA PHE A 704 25.17 -18.42 -3.44
C PHE A 704 25.00 -16.91 -3.23
N GLY A 705 23.95 -16.30 -3.78
CA GLY A 705 23.61 -14.88 -3.57
C GLY A 705 23.03 -14.58 -2.18
N ASN A 706 22.32 -15.55 -1.57
CA ASN A 706 21.66 -15.37 -0.28
C ASN A 706 22.46 -15.94 0.91
N CYS A 707 23.16 -17.06 0.71
CA CYS A 707 23.78 -17.86 1.76
C CYS A 707 25.31 -17.99 1.60
N GLY A 708 25.90 -17.31 0.61
CA GLY A 708 27.34 -17.37 0.31
C GLY A 708 27.80 -18.66 -0.38
N SER A 709 29.09 -18.74 -0.72
CA SER A 709 29.70 -19.83 -1.51
C SER A 709 29.91 -21.14 -0.72
N VAL A 710 28.83 -21.72 -0.21
CA VAL A 710 28.81 -23.02 0.50
C VAL A 710 27.82 -23.99 -0.13
N CYS A 711 28.16 -25.29 -0.11
CA CYS A 711 27.30 -26.36 -0.61
C CYS A 711 26.04 -26.49 0.26
N PRO A 712 24.81 -26.44 -0.31
CA PRO A 712 23.57 -26.54 0.47
C PRO A 712 23.48 -27.80 1.35
N ILE A 713 23.98 -28.94 0.86
CA ILE A 713 23.85 -30.25 1.53
C ILE A 713 24.99 -30.54 2.50
N THR A 714 26.23 -30.19 2.13
CA THR A 714 27.42 -30.56 2.93
C THR A 714 27.98 -29.41 3.77
N GLN A 715 27.46 -28.19 3.61
CA GLN A 715 27.92 -26.91 4.19
C GLN A 715 29.40 -26.55 3.94
N LYS A 716 30.15 -27.40 3.22
CA LYS A 716 31.54 -27.16 2.83
C LYS A 716 31.62 -26.11 1.72
N PRO A 717 32.71 -25.32 1.62
CA PRO A 717 32.87 -24.32 0.56
C PRO A 717 32.63 -24.91 -0.84
N LEU A 718 31.88 -24.21 -1.68
CA LEU A 718 31.58 -24.60 -3.04
C LEU A 718 31.36 -23.34 -3.88
N ARG A 719 32.02 -23.26 -5.04
CA ARG A 719 31.79 -22.17 -6.00
C ARG A 719 31.07 -22.68 -7.25
N LEU A 720 30.46 -21.77 -8.00
CA LEU A 720 29.69 -22.12 -9.20
C LEU A 720 30.58 -22.68 -10.31
N GLU A 721 31.83 -22.22 -10.39
CA GLU A 721 32.85 -22.67 -11.34
C GLU A 721 33.33 -24.11 -11.04
N GLU A 722 33.10 -24.60 -9.81
CA GLU A 722 33.41 -25.97 -9.37
C GLU A 722 32.24 -26.95 -9.64
N CYS A 723 31.13 -26.48 -10.24
CA CYS A 723 29.93 -27.27 -10.51
C CYS A 723 29.82 -27.56 -12.02
N GLN A 724 29.91 -28.82 -12.42
CA GLN A 724 29.94 -29.22 -13.82
C GLN A 724 28.51 -29.40 -14.40
N PRO A 725 28.20 -28.90 -15.61
CA PRO A 725 26.87 -29.06 -16.21
C PRO A 725 26.64 -30.49 -16.69
N ASP A 726 25.67 -31.19 -16.10
CA ASP A 726 25.39 -32.60 -16.39
C ASP A 726 24.46 -32.74 -17.60
N ASN A 727 25.10 -32.79 -18.77
CA ASN A 727 24.41 -32.99 -20.05
C ASN A 727 23.85 -34.41 -20.25
N GLU A 728 24.16 -35.38 -19.38
CA GLU A 728 23.59 -36.73 -19.45
C GLU A 728 22.33 -36.83 -18.58
N MET A 729 22.38 -36.33 -17.35
CA MET A 729 21.19 -36.12 -16.52
C MET A 729 20.14 -35.28 -17.25
N LYS A 730 20.56 -34.20 -17.93
CA LYS A 730 19.65 -33.38 -18.75
C LYS A 730 19.00 -34.18 -19.88
N LYS A 731 19.70 -35.14 -20.50
CA LYS A 731 19.11 -36.04 -21.52
C LYS A 731 18.17 -37.06 -20.87
N ARG A 732 18.50 -37.61 -19.69
CA ARG A 732 17.62 -38.53 -18.93
C ARG A 732 16.30 -37.86 -18.59
N ILE A 733 16.34 -36.65 -18.01
CA ILE A 733 15.14 -35.87 -17.67
C ILE A 733 14.30 -35.55 -18.91
N VAL A 734 14.92 -35.07 -19.99
CA VAL A 734 14.19 -34.79 -21.25
C VAL A 734 13.61 -36.06 -21.88
N LYS A 735 14.23 -37.24 -21.69
CA LYS A 735 13.65 -38.53 -22.13
C LYS A 735 12.48 -38.96 -21.23
N PHE A 736 12.60 -38.77 -19.92
CA PHE A 736 11.54 -39.09 -18.95
C PHE A 736 10.28 -38.25 -19.20
N LEU A 737 10.43 -36.92 -19.31
CA LEU A 737 9.31 -36.00 -19.61
C LEU A 737 8.67 -36.26 -20.99
N LYS A 738 9.43 -36.80 -21.96
CA LYS A 738 8.92 -37.27 -23.26
C LYS A 738 8.30 -38.68 -23.24
N GLY A 739 8.34 -39.37 -22.10
CA GLY A 739 7.67 -40.65 -21.89
C GLY A 739 6.32 -40.51 -21.15
N GLN A 740 5.97 -39.29 -20.72
CA GLN A 740 4.73 -38.95 -20.03
C GLN A 740 3.82 -38.01 -20.86
N ALA A 741 4.13 -37.82 -22.15
CA ALA A 741 3.43 -36.97 -23.11
C ALA A 741 3.35 -37.66 -24.48
#